data_AF-A0A501XA67-F1
#
_entry.id   AF-A0A501XA67-F1
#
_cell.length_a   1.000
_cell.length_b   1.000
_cell.length_c   1.000
_cell.angle_alpha   90.00
_cell.angle_beta   90.00
_cell.angle_gamma   90.00
#
_symmetry.space_group_name_H-M   'P 1'
#
loop_
_entity.id
_entity.type
_entity.pdbx_description
1 polymer ?
#
loop_
_entity_poly.entity_id
_entity_poly.type
_entity_poly.pdbx_seq_one_letter_code
_entity_poly.pdbx_strand_id
1 'polypeptide(L)'
;MPRTFEDLDRFYAVKHKENLIEEPINYVAIGDLYASGFNSKIGFNTNSKLINGNINGLGYPDFFARLLKLNNNQLNSYYNLSLPSGNIELTEALVKNSKAELKKLSNKLDLIQSIDWDSHNVFQNYFSNIFNNWAIEKNDFSIYQKTLKEANLITISLSLEEVYTSLPNGLIFSLRKMSADFKEQTIKTICEQIDFASHTIIEKYLNLIKEIKQLNNQAKIIIVGYPMIMQDYKNIFNSFLYRHDVIKFDLFKYIFKTVNFIQKQVAKHSDVEYVDVYDEKYWADKAEYLFENSMGVFPCEKGYKKIAFDLYTKLSLDQDDLNLIKQDIHLKKAYILDFEYWQKDVLSHNKIFKNNNNKLLFERVYGNNLNRNILISDSFELAYNNQLSPYLNISDIINLFVRYGKYNAYIIAKKYLVKKFDNAPEQYESINLIIDFLTNDIHSKEVFLTFLKNGRLNKILFILQNKLRDIKLKNGYIDFKNVKTAWHEIIKNNQDLIYSVFKQFFSAGIIEKNKELIKKIFNAFVSDALNTSLLNFLFGFKNDDSKNSIRQYLSSLSSFSEFLNFIFDSIVNYANKYSKLNNFDELWKLIIVENKYNFIYNFDKIFVELSNENQIEKTSEFIYKTIISTIRMQSLEVRDYKQVKSSITKILSLLRVNTKFVNNLFIKILDKFKNVSLYDWIVNKKIPKKSSFKWINILGLNSGIGVALKILKEVLKIKAIIKKNKI
;
A
#
# COMPACT_ATOMS: atom_id res chain seq x y z
N MET A 1 -8.56 6.62 32.61
CA MET A 1 -8.05 5.27 32.32
C MET A 1 -8.67 4.82 31.01
N PRO A 2 -7.94 4.15 30.12
CA PRO A 2 -8.49 3.63 28.88
C PRO A 2 -9.59 2.59 29.19
N ARG A 3 -10.59 2.51 28.32
CA ARG A 3 -11.63 1.46 28.41
C ARG A 3 -11.02 0.07 28.41
N THR A 4 -11.61 -0.86 29.17
CA THR A 4 -11.25 -2.29 29.08
C THR A 4 -11.92 -2.95 27.88
N PHE A 5 -11.49 -4.16 27.50
CA PHE A 5 -12.21 -4.93 26.46
C PHE A 5 -13.63 -5.28 26.88
N GLU A 6 -13.88 -5.47 28.18
CA GLU A 6 -15.21 -5.71 28.74
C GLU A 6 -16.11 -4.47 28.59
N ASP A 7 -15.57 -3.27 28.82
CA ASP A 7 -16.29 -2.02 28.57
C ASP A 7 -16.66 -1.85 27.10
N LEU A 8 -15.72 -2.19 26.20
CA LEU A 8 -15.94 -2.11 24.76
C LEU A 8 -16.94 -3.16 24.26
N ASP A 9 -17.02 -4.32 24.89
CA ASP A 9 -17.92 -5.42 24.50
C ASP A 9 -19.31 -5.32 25.14
N ARG A 10 -19.49 -4.50 26.18
CA ARG A 10 -20.78 -4.37 26.87
C ARG A 10 -21.93 -4.02 25.91
N PHE A 11 -23.02 -4.78 26.01
CA PHE A 11 -24.27 -4.54 25.30
C PHE A 11 -25.29 -3.83 26.19
N TYR A 12 -26.36 -3.33 25.58
CA TYR A 12 -27.45 -2.66 26.26
C TYR A 12 -28.76 -3.38 25.95
N ALA A 13 -29.76 -3.19 26.80
CA ALA A 13 -31.12 -3.61 26.53
C ALA A 13 -31.91 -2.46 25.89
N VAL A 14 -32.54 -2.70 24.75
CA VAL A 14 -33.67 -1.88 24.28
C VAL A 14 -34.94 -2.33 24.97
N LYS A 15 -35.92 -1.42 25.08
CA LYS A 15 -37.24 -1.82 25.58
C LYS A 15 -37.87 -2.78 24.58
N HIS A 16 -38.11 -4.02 25.00
CA HIS A 16 -38.82 -4.98 24.17
C HIS A 16 -40.24 -4.46 23.88
N LYS A 17 -40.48 -4.22 22.60
CA LYS A 17 -41.81 -4.02 22.05
C LYS A 17 -41.88 -4.94 20.85
N GLU A 18 -42.67 -6.00 20.93
CA GLU A 18 -42.97 -6.86 19.79
C GLU A 18 -43.79 -6.07 18.76
N ASN A 19 -43.08 -5.29 17.95
CA ASN A 19 -43.65 -4.53 16.86
C ASN A 19 -43.03 -5.07 15.58
N LEU A 20 -43.67 -6.11 15.04
CA LEU A 20 -43.38 -6.64 13.71
C LEU A 20 -43.38 -5.51 12.68
N ILE A 21 -42.53 -5.63 11.66
CA ILE A 21 -42.47 -4.65 10.59
C ILE A 21 -43.78 -4.66 9.78
N GLU A 22 -44.23 -3.47 9.41
CA GLU A 22 -45.39 -3.31 8.53
C GLU A 22 -45.04 -3.76 7.10
N GLU A 23 -45.94 -4.52 6.49
CA GLU A 23 -45.83 -4.90 5.09
C GLU A 23 -46.77 -4.03 4.22
N PRO A 24 -46.36 -3.67 2.98
CA PRO A 24 -45.11 -4.06 2.35
C PRO A 24 -43.88 -3.25 2.83
N ILE A 25 -42.70 -3.87 2.75
CA ILE A 25 -41.42 -3.30 3.20
C ILE A 25 -40.86 -2.34 2.15
N ASN A 26 -40.53 -1.13 2.59
CA ASN A 26 -39.69 -0.16 1.89
C ASN A 26 -38.35 -0.10 2.60
N TYR A 27 -37.35 -0.79 2.06
CA TYR A 27 -36.04 -0.95 2.68
C TYR A 27 -35.01 0.03 2.12
N VAL A 28 -34.34 0.77 3.00
CA VAL A 28 -33.21 1.62 2.64
C VAL A 28 -31.99 1.23 3.45
N ALA A 29 -30.85 1.07 2.78
CA ALA A 29 -29.56 0.97 3.44
C ALA A 29 -28.76 2.25 3.24
N ILE A 30 -28.18 2.77 4.32
CA ILE A 30 -27.23 3.89 4.27
C ILE A 30 -25.95 3.48 4.99
N GLY A 31 -24.82 4.03 4.57
CA GLY A 31 -23.55 3.59 5.12
C GLY A 31 -22.33 4.05 4.34
N ASP A 32 -21.19 3.54 4.77
CA ASP A 32 -19.88 3.78 4.19
C ASP A 32 -19.53 2.76 3.08
N LEU A 33 -18.25 2.74 2.70
CA LEU A 33 -17.70 1.82 1.71
C LEU A 33 -18.00 0.35 2.00
N TYR A 34 -18.10 -0.06 3.27
CA TYR A 34 -18.40 -1.44 3.63
C TYR A 34 -19.86 -1.81 3.33
N ALA A 35 -20.83 -0.96 3.69
CA ALA A 35 -22.24 -1.19 3.36
C ALA A 35 -22.54 -1.02 1.87
N SER A 36 -21.70 -0.25 1.17
CA SER A 36 -21.72 -0.16 -0.29
C SER A 36 -21.32 -1.47 -0.99
N GLY A 37 -20.81 -2.45 -0.24
CA GLY A 37 -20.44 -3.77 -0.76
C GLY A 37 -19.09 -3.78 -1.47
N PHE A 38 -18.14 -2.94 -1.05
CA PHE A 38 -16.81 -2.94 -1.66
C PHE A 38 -16.16 -4.33 -1.62
N ASN A 39 -15.92 -4.89 -2.79
CA ASN A 39 -15.31 -6.21 -2.94
C ASN A 39 -13.92 -6.05 -3.55
N SER A 40 -12.91 -6.50 -2.81
CA SER A 40 -11.50 -6.35 -3.22
C SER A 40 -11.09 -7.14 -4.47
N LYS A 41 -11.92 -8.09 -4.94
CA LYS A 41 -11.74 -8.79 -6.22
C LYS A 41 -12.33 -8.04 -7.41
N ILE A 42 -13.42 -7.30 -7.19
CA ILE A 42 -14.04 -6.43 -8.19
C ILE A 42 -13.25 -5.12 -8.26
N GLY A 43 -12.87 -4.58 -7.10
CA GLY A 43 -12.15 -3.34 -6.92
C GLY A 43 -13.00 -2.10 -6.79
N PHE A 44 -14.33 -2.28 -6.70
CA PHE A 44 -15.33 -1.23 -6.58
C PHE A 44 -16.46 -1.67 -5.64
N ASN A 45 -17.32 -0.71 -5.28
CA ASN A 45 -18.58 -0.97 -4.58
C ASN A 45 -19.58 -1.70 -5.49
N THR A 46 -20.52 -2.43 -4.89
CA THR A 46 -21.45 -3.32 -5.60
C THR A 46 -22.90 -3.06 -5.21
N ASN A 47 -23.24 -1.81 -4.87
CA ASN A 47 -24.59 -1.41 -4.49
C ASN A 47 -25.60 -1.77 -5.58
N SER A 48 -26.84 -2.06 -5.16
CA SER A 48 -27.97 -2.10 -6.08
C SER A 48 -29.26 -1.59 -5.45
N LYS A 49 -30.32 -1.64 -6.24
CA LYS A 49 -31.69 -1.34 -5.86
C LYS A 49 -32.62 -2.38 -6.47
N LEU A 50 -33.85 -2.47 -5.97
CA LEU A 50 -34.87 -3.33 -6.56
C LEU A 50 -35.33 -2.75 -7.91
N ILE A 51 -35.15 -3.51 -8.99
CA ILE A 51 -35.60 -3.16 -10.35
C ILE A 51 -36.27 -4.36 -10.97
N ASN A 52 -37.55 -4.23 -11.35
CA ASN A 52 -38.32 -5.30 -12.00
C ASN A 52 -38.25 -6.65 -11.26
N GLY A 53 -38.28 -6.61 -9.93
CA GLY A 53 -38.17 -7.80 -9.08
C GLY A 53 -36.75 -8.32 -8.84
N ASN A 54 -35.71 -7.75 -9.45
CA ASN A 54 -34.32 -8.20 -9.31
C ASN A 54 -33.49 -7.26 -8.44
N ILE A 55 -32.50 -7.84 -7.75
CA ILE A 55 -31.51 -7.16 -6.91
C ILE A 55 -30.16 -7.79 -7.26
N ASN A 56 -29.29 -7.03 -7.92
CA ASN A 56 -28.06 -7.58 -8.53
C ASN A 56 -26.78 -7.23 -7.77
N GLY A 57 -26.87 -6.45 -6.69
CA GLY A 57 -25.72 -6.06 -5.89
C GLY A 57 -25.16 -7.19 -5.05
N LEU A 58 -23.92 -7.04 -4.59
CA LEU A 58 -23.17 -8.06 -3.85
C LEU A 58 -22.77 -7.63 -2.43
N GLY A 59 -23.32 -6.51 -1.93
CA GLY A 59 -23.13 -6.07 -0.55
C GLY A 59 -24.07 -6.80 0.42
N TYR A 60 -23.81 -6.68 1.72
CA TYR A 60 -24.71 -7.27 2.73
C TYR A 60 -26.14 -6.72 2.63
N PRO A 61 -26.37 -5.42 2.33
CA PRO A 61 -27.75 -4.94 2.19
C PRO A 61 -28.49 -5.63 1.04
N ASP A 62 -27.78 -5.92 -0.06
CA ASP A 62 -28.36 -6.54 -1.24
C ASP A 62 -28.75 -8.00 -0.96
N PHE A 63 -27.87 -8.75 -0.29
CA PHE A 63 -28.18 -10.10 0.18
C PHE A 63 -29.30 -10.13 1.21
N PHE A 64 -29.36 -9.15 2.12
CA PHE A 64 -30.42 -9.03 3.11
C PHE A 64 -31.77 -8.77 2.44
N ALA A 65 -31.83 -7.84 1.49
CA ALA A 65 -33.03 -7.56 0.70
C ALA A 65 -33.50 -8.79 -0.10
N ARG A 66 -32.57 -9.57 -0.68
CA ARG A 66 -32.90 -10.85 -1.32
C ARG A 66 -33.46 -11.87 -0.32
N LEU A 67 -32.87 -11.98 0.88
CA LEU A 67 -33.38 -12.85 1.93
C LEU A 67 -34.80 -12.48 2.37
N LEU A 68 -35.13 -11.19 2.49
CA LEU A 68 -36.50 -10.75 2.77
C LEU A 68 -37.49 -11.39 1.78
N LYS A 69 -37.19 -11.30 0.48
CA LYS A 69 -38.02 -11.88 -0.58
C LYS A 69 -38.09 -13.41 -0.52
N LEU A 70 -36.94 -14.09 -0.36
CA LEU A 70 -36.88 -15.55 -0.28
C LEU A 70 -37.64 -16.12 0.92
N ASN A 71 -37.88 -15.31 1.94
CA ASN A 71 -38.58 -15.68 3.15
C ASN A 71 -40.02 -15.16 3.21
N ASN A 72 -40.62 -14.84 2.06
CA ASN A 72 -42.01 -14.41 1.90
C ASN A 72 -42.35 -13.04 2.53
N ASN A 73 -41.36 -12.18 2.79
CA ASN A 73 -41.66 -10.80 3.16
C ASN A 73 -41.97 -9.98 1.90
N GLN A 74 -43.01 -9.15 1.93
CA GLN A 74 -43.42 -8.34 0.78
C GLN A 74 -42.51 -7.11 0.60
N LEU A 75 -41.42 -7.25 -0.17
CA LEU A 75 -40.51 -6.14 -0.47
C LEU A 75 -41.04 -5.28 -1.63
N ASN A 76 -41.59 -4.10 -1.34
CA ASN A 76 -42.11 -3.16 -2.35
C ASN A 76 -41.00 -2.29 -2.95
N SER A 77 -40.07 -1.81 -2.14
CA SER A 77 -38.93 -1.02 -2.63
C SER A 77 -37.65 -1.34 -1.87
N TYR A 78 -36.52 -1.21 -2.55
CA TYR A 78 -35.21 -1.34 -1.94
C TYR A 78 -34.19 -0.42 -2.61
N TYR A 79 -33.43 0.33 -1.80
CA TYR A 79 -32.31 1.15 -2.24
C TYR A 79 -31.10 0.96 -1.32
N ASN A 80 -29.94 0.59 -1.88
CA ASN A 80 -28.66 0.73 -1.19
C ASN A 80 -28.05 2.11 -1.46
N LEU A 81 -28.34 3.07 -0.59
CA LEU A 81 -27.81 4.44 -0.65
C LEU A 81 -26.49 4.62 0.13
N SER A 82 -25.82 3.52 0.50
CA SER A 82 -24.49 3.55 1.12
C SER A 82 -23.42 4.01 0.13
N LEU A 83 -22.57 4.96 0.52
CA LEU A 83 -21.65 5.64 -0.39
C LEU A 83 -20.21 5.12 -0.24
N PRO A 84 -19.43 4.98 -1.34
CA PRO A 84 -18.05 4.52 -1.28
C PRO A 84 -17.09 5.46 -0.53
N SER A 85 -17.47 6.72 -0.31
CA SER A 85 -16.82 7.65 0.64
C SER A 85 -17.84 8.20 1.65
N GLY A 86 -18.78 7.34 2.03
CA GLY A 86 -19.85 7.65 2.98
C GLY A 86 -19.28 7.82 4.37
N ASN A 87 -19.54 8.97 4.96
CA ASN A 87 -19.18 9.29 6.32
C ASN A 87 -20.36 10.01 6.99
N ILE A 88 -20.32 10.20 8.30
CA ILE A 88 -21.45 10.74 9.08
C ILE A 88 -21.85 12.13 8.56
N GLU A 89 -20.87 13.00 8.32
CA GLU A 89 -21.09 14.38 7.87
C GLU A 89 -21.75 14.47 6.49
N LEU A 90 -21.27 13.69 5.51
CA LEU A 90 -21.87 13.66 4.17
C LEU A 90 -23.27 13.05 4.21
N THR A 91 -23.44 11.98 4.99
CA THR A 91 -24.75 11.34 5.15
C THR A 91 -25.75 12.32 5.77
N GLU A 92 -25.36 13.05 6.82
CA GLU A 92 -26.21 14.08 7.45
C GLU A 92 -26.60 15.18 6.46
N ALA A 93 -25.65 15.67 5.65
CA ALA A 93 -25.93 16.69 4.63
C ALA A 93 -26.94 16.20 3.57
N LEU A 94 -26.88 14.91 3.19
CA LEU A 94 -27.82 14.28 2.26
C LEU A 94 -29.21 14.04 2.89
N VAL A 95 -29.25 13.61 4.16
CA VAL A 95 -30.52 13.44 4.92
C VAL A 95 -31.25 14.77 5.07
N LYS A 96 -30.51 15.84 5.39
CA LYS A 96 -31.06 17.21 5.46
C LYS A 96 -31.36 17.80 4.09
N ASN A 97 -30.76 17.24 3.03
CA ASN A 97 -30.73 17.80 1.69
C ASN A 97 -30.25 19.27 1.70
N SER A 98 -29.20 19.54 2.49
CA SER A 98 -28.66 20.89 2.72
C SER A 98 -27.70 21.27 1.60
N LYS A 99 -28.14 22.12 0.66
CA LYS A 99 -27.29 22.61 -0.45
C LYS A 99 -25.98 23.25 0.05
N ALA A 100 -26.03 23.99 1.16
CA ALA A 100 -24.86 24.66 1.71
C ALA A 100 -23.83 23.67 2.26
N GLU A 101 -24.27 22.62 2.95
CA GLU A 101 -23.39 21.57 3.46
C GLU A 101 -22.83 20.70 2.32
N LEU A 102 -23.69 20.32 1.36
CA LEU A 102 -23.27 19.56 0.17
C LEU A 102 -22.21 20.30 -0.66
N LYS A 103 -22.32 21.64 -0.79
CA LYS A 103 -21.28 22.46 -1.43
C LYS A 103 -19.93 22.40 -0.70
N LYS A 104 -19.93 22.41 0.64
CA LYS A 104 -18.69 22.27 1.44
C LYS A 104 -18.04 20.90 1.24
N LEU A 105 -18.85 19.90 0.93
CA LEU A 105 -18.45 18.51 0.71
C LEU A 105 -18.34 18.13 -0.77
N SER A 106 -18.28 19.10 -1.70
CA SER A 106 -18.29 18.86 -3.14
C SER A 106 -17.21 17.87 -3.58
N ASN A 107 -16.00 17.93 -3.00
CA ASN A 107 -14.93 17.00 -3.33
C ASN A 107 -15.25 15.53 -2.99
N LYS A 108 -16.10 15.27 -1.99
CA LYS A 108 -16.58 13.91 -1.70
C LYS A 108 -17.61 13.48 -2.73
N LEU A 109 -18.50 14.38 -3.13
CA LEU A 109 -19.45 14.13 -4.22
C LEU A 109 -18.73 13.86 -5.54
N ASP A 110 -17.71 14.64 -5.87
CA ASP A 110 -16.86 14.47 -7.06
C ASP A 110 -16.15 13.11 -7.02
N LEU A 111 -15.67 12.67 -5.85
CA LEU A 111 -15.08 11.33 -5.68
C LEU A 111 -16.11 10.23 -5.94
N ILE A 112 -17.29 10.32 -5.33
CA ILE A 112 -18.35 9.32 -5.51
C ILE A 112 -18.78 9.27 -6.97
N GLN A 113 -18.98 10.43 -7.62
CA GLN A 113 -19.30 10.53 -9.04
C GLN A 113 -18.21 9.90 -9.91
N SER A 114 -16.94 10.18 -9.61
CA SER A 114 -15.82 9.61 -10.37
C SER A 114 -15.71 8.09 -10.22
N ILE A 115 -16.05 7.55 -9.05
CA ILE A 115 -16.17 6.10 -8.82
C ILE A 115 -17.35 5.52 -9.60
N ASP A 116 -18.48 6.22 -9.60
CA ASP A 116 -19.69 5.81 -10.31
C ASP A 116 -19.49 5.83 -11.83
N TRP A 117 -18.63 6.70 -12.38
CA TRP A 117 -18.38 6.80 -13.82
C TRP A 117 -17.16 6.02 -14.32
N ASP A 118 -16.38 5.39 -13.44
CA ASP A 118 -15.15 4.72 -13.87
C ASP A 118 -15.48 3.52 -14.76
N SER A 119 -14.90 3.48 -15.95
CA SER A 119 -15.12 2.40 -16.92
C SER A 119 -14.72 1.00 -16.45
N HIS A 120 -13.88 0.88 -15.42
CA HIS A 120 -13.52 -0.40 -14.81
C HIS A 120 -14.52 -0.84 -13.72
N ASN A 121 -15.42 0.06 -13.29
CA ASN A 121 -16.48 -0.26 -12.35
C ASN A 121 -17.62 -1.01 -13.06
N VAL A 122 -17.78 -2.29 -12.73
CA VAL A 122 -18.85 -3.15 -13.28
C VAL A 122 -20.25 -2.65 -12.87
N PHE A 123 -20.35 -1.90 -11.76
CA PHE A 123 -21.56 -1.30 -11.23
C PHE A 123 -21.64 0.21 -11.51
N GLN A 124 -20.93 0.69 -12.55
CA GLN A 124 -20.96 2.10 -12.95
C GLN A 124 -22.39 2.62 -13.22
N ASN A 125 -22.56 3.93 -13.09
CA ASN A 125 -23.80 4.70 -13.26
C ASN A 125 -24.92 4.37 -12.26
N TYR A 126 -24.64 3.61 -11.19
CA TYR A 126 -25.64 3.31 -10.17
C TYR A 126 -26.17 4.60 -9.52
N PHE A 127 -25.29 5.47 -9.05
CA PHE A 127 -25.67 6.73 -8.43
C PHE A 127 -26.10 7.77 -9.44
N SER A 128 -25.53 7.80 -10.65
CA SER A 128 -25.99 8.66 -11.74
C SER A 128 -27.45 8.39 -12.12
N ASN A 129 -27.90 7.14 -12.05
CA ASN A 129 -29.30 6.77 -12.23
C ASN A 129 -30.21 7.16 -11.05
N ILE A 130 -29.65 7.68 -9.96
CA ILE A 130 -30.38 8.13 -8.76
C ILE A 130 -30.32 9.67 -8.65
N PHE A 131 -29.12 10.25 -8.79
CA PHE A 131 -28.83 11.68 -8.65
C PHE A 131 -28.83 12.45 -9.98
N ASN A 132 -29.28 11.85 -11.08
CA ASN A 132 -29.37 12.50 -12.39
C ASN A 132 -28.06 13.19 -12.83
N ASN A 133 -27.99 14.52 -12.78
CA ASN A 133 -26.86 15.33 -13.24
C ASN A 133 -25.89 15.71 -12.10
N TRP A 134 -26.10 15.18 -10.89
CA TRP A 134 -25.32 15.53 -9.69
C TRP A 134 -25.34 17.02 -9.35
N ALA A 135 -26.34 17.76 -9.83
CA ALA A 135 -26.42 19.21 -9.68
C ALA A 135 -27.06 19.58 -8.33
N ILE A 136 -26.23 20.02 -7.38
CA ILE A 136 -26.66 20.49 -6.05
C ILE A 136 -27.75 21.58 -6.17
N GLU A 137 -27.60 22.51 -7.12
CA GLU A 137 -28.57 23.60 -7.31
C GLU A 137 -29.94 23.11 -7.80
N LYS A 138 -29.96 22.05 -8.60
CA LYS A 138 -31.18 21.44 -9.15
C LYS A 138 -31.85 20.47 -8.18
N ASN A 139 -31.32 20.33 -6.97
CA ASN A 139 -31.86 19.47 -5.93
C ASN A 139 -31.81 17.97 -6.28
N ASP A 140 -30.82 17.59 -7.09
CA ASP A 140 -30.63 16.22 -7.60
C ASP A 140 -30.45 15.18 -6.47
N PHE A 141 -29.98 15.60 -5.30
CA PHE A 141 -29.76 14.73 -4.14
C PHE A 141 -31.01 14.53 -3.26
N SER A 142 -32.11 15.25 -3.53
CA SER A 142 -33.35 15.19 -2.72
C SER A 142 -33.98 13.80 -2.68
N ILE A 143 -33.69 12.96 -3.68
CA ILE A 143 -34.09 11.56 -3.69
C ILE A 143 -33.60 10.81 -2.44
N TYR A 144 -32.41 11.14 -1.90
CA TYR A 144 -31.87 10.50 -0.70
C TYR A 144 -32.80 10.71 0.51
N GLN A 145 -33.19 11.96 0.76
CA GLN A 145 -34.15 12.33 1.79
C GLN A 145 -35.53 11.74 1.50
N LYS A 146 -36.02 11.80 0.26
CA LYS A 146 -37.34 11.26 -0.10
C LYS A 146 -37.44 9.77 0.18
N THR A 147 -36.44 8.97 -0.23
CA THR A 147 -36.44 7.53 -0.01
C THR A 147 -36.41 7.17 1.48
N LEU A 148 -35.65 7.91 2.31
CA LEU A 148 -35.66 7.71 3.76
C LEU A 148 -37.00 8.05 4.41
N LYS A 149 -37.69 9.09 3.90
CA LYS A 149 -39.02 9.47 4.37
C LYS A 149 -40.07 8.38 4.10
N GLU A 150 -39.93 7.63 3.00
CA GLU A 150 -40.85 6.57 2.57
C GLU A 150 -40.49 5.18 3.14
N ALA A 151 -39.32 5.04 3.75
CA ALA A 151 -38.82 3.78 4.28
C ALA A 151 -39.60 3.33 5.54
N ASN A 152 -39.79 2.03 5.72
CA ASN A 152 -40.20 1.47 7.03
C ASN A 152 -39.10 0.59 7.64
N LEU A 153 -38.06 0.26 6.87
CA LEU A 153 -36.84 -0.41 7.32
C LEU A 153 -35.62 0.39 6.88
N ILE A 154 -34.76 0.75 7.83
CA ILE A 154 -33.49 1.44 7.57
C ILE A 154 -32.35 0.68 8.26
N THR A 155 -31.36 0.24 7.49
CA THR A 155 -30.10 -0.30 8.05
C THR A 155 -28.97 0.70 7.90
N ILE A 156 -28.13 0.86 8.93
CA ILE A 156 -27.04 1.83 8.95
C ILE A 156 -25.72 1.15 9.34
N SER A 157 -24.68 1.28 8.52
CA SER A 157 -23.29 1.00 8.91
C SER A 157 -22.38 2.19 8.60
N LEU A 158 -22.10 2.98 9.62
CA LEU A 158 -21.21 4.15 9.59
C LEU A 158 -20.26 4.14 10.79
N SER A 159 -19.29 5.07 10.79
CA SER A 159 -18.21 5.36 11.76
C SER A 159 -16.84 4.75 11.46
N LEU A 160 -16.73 3.84 10.49
CA LEU A 160 -15.44 3.20 10.17
C LEU A 160 -14.39 4.23 9.72
N GLU A 161 -14.75 5.11 8.78
CA GLU A 161 -13.86 6.16 8.25
C GLU A 161 -13.44 7.15 9.33
N GLU A 162 -14.38 7.61 10.17
CA GLU A 162 -14.10 8.55 11.26
C GLU A 162 -13.11 7.98 12.28
N VAL A 163 -13.24 6.69 12.63
CA VAL A 163 -12.29 6.04 13.55
C VAL A 163 -10.91 5.94 12.92
N TYR A 164 -10.78 5.47 11.67
CA TYR A 164 -9.46 5.32 11.04
C TYR A 164 -8.74 6.65 10.79
N THR A 165 -9.50 7.70 10.46
CA THR A 165 -8.94 9.05 10.22
C THR A 165 -8.54 9.76 11.52
N SER A 166 -9.14 9.39 12.66
CA SER A 166 -8.80 9.94 13.98
C SER A 166 -7.68 9.19 14.71
N LEU A 167 -7.18 8.06 14.17
CA LEU A 167 -6.11 7.30 14.81
C LEU A 167 -4.81 8.13 14.95
N PRO A 168 -4.14 8.07 16.13
CA PRO A 168 -2.87 8.75 16.34
C PRO A 168 -1.69 7.98 15.71
N ASN A 169 -1.73 7.83 14.39
CA ASN A 169 -0.82 7.01 13.60
C ASN A 169 0.66 7.29 13.88
N GLY A 170 1.03 8.55 14.16
CA GLY A 170 2.40 8.93 14.53
C GLY A 170 2.90 8.19 15.77
N LEU A 171 2.08 8.15 16.83
CA LEU A 171 2.34 7.43 18.08
C LEU A 171 2.26 5.92 17.88
N ILE A 172 1.24 5.42 17.20
CA ILE A 172 1.10 3.97 16.92
C ILE A 172 2.36 3.45 16.24
N PHE A 173 2.81 4.10 15.17
CA PHE A 173 4.00 3.64 14.45
C PHE A 173 5.30 3.86 15.25
N SER A 174 5.34 4.73 16.26
CA SER A 174 6.57 4.98 17.04
C SER A 174 6.84 3.83 18.03
N LEU A 175 5.80 3.11 18.48
CA LEU A 175 5.90 1.94 19.35
C LEU A 175 6.97 0.94 18.86
N ARG A 176 7.09 0.70 17.55
CA ARG A 176 8.08 -0.25 16.97
C ARG A 176 9.54 0.04 17.35
N LYS A 177 9.86 1.29 17.71
CA LYS A 177 11.22 1.76 18.04
C LYS A 177 11.43 1.91 19.56
N MET A 178 10.38 1.81 20.37
CA MET A 178 10.41 2.08 21.81
C MET A 178 10.81 0.84 22.62
N SER A 179 11.45 1.06 23.77
CA SER A 179 11.64 0.02 24.79
C SER A 179 10.30 -0.37 25.43
N ALA A 180 10.27 -1.52 26.12
CA ALA A 180 9.05 -2.07 26.70
C ALA A 180 8.35 -1.10 27.66
N ASP A 181 9.07 -0.48 28.59
CA ASP A 181 8.49 0.38 29.64
C ASP A 181 7.77 1.62 29.07
N PHE A 182 8.38 2.30 28.08
CA PHE A 182 7.75 3.46 27.43
C PHE A 182 6.59 3.04 26.50
N LYS A 183 6.65 1.82 25.96
CA LYS A 183 5.65 1.31 25.04
C LYS A 183 4.31 1.12 25.73
N GLU A 184 4.29 0.58 26.95
CA GLU A 184 3.05 0.42 27.74
C GLU A 184 2.37 1.77 28.02
N GLN A 185 3.13 2.75 28.52
CA GLN A 185 2.59 4.09 28.78
C GLN A 185 2.10 4.76 27.47
N THR A 186 2.82 4.58 26.37
CA THR A 186 2.42 5.14 25.07
C THR A 186 1.14 4.47 24.55
N ILE A 187 0.96 3.17 24.76
CA ILE A 187 -0.29 2.46 24.41
C ILE A 187 -1.47 3.04 25.19
N LYS A 188 -1.29 3.31 26.49
CA LYS A 188 -2.32 3.95 27.31
C LYS A 188 -2.72 5.31 26.73
N THR A 189 -1.75 6.15 26.37
CA THR A 189 -2.00 7.45 25.72
C THR A 189 -2.70 7.31 24.37
N ILE A 190 -2.31 6.32 23.55
CA ILE A 190 -2.99 6.03 22.28
C ILE A 190 -4.46 5.67 22.53
N CYS A 191 -4.73 4.80 23.50
CA CYS A 191 -6.09 4.40 23.85
C CYS A 191 -6.92 5.60 24.35
N GLU A 192 -6.35 6.46 25.19
CA GLU A 192 -7.01 7.67 25.67
C GLU A 192 -7.36 8.65 24.53
N GLN A 193 -6.50 8.79 23.51
CA GLN A 193 -6.79 9.62 22.33
C GLN A 193 -7.89 9.01 21.44
N ILE A 194 -7.87 7.69 21.27
CA ILE A 194 -8.94 6.96 20.57
C ILE A 194 -10.27 7.11 21.31
N ASP A 195 -10.25 6.99 22.65
CA ASP A 195 -11.40 7.17 23.51
C ASP A 195 -11.96 8.57 23.36
N PHE A 196 -11.13 9.61 23.44
CA PHE A 196 -11.54 10.99 23.23
C PHE A 196 -12.18 11.20 21.84
N ALA A 197 -11.53 10.75 20.76
CA ALA A 197 -12.08 10.85 19.41
C ALA A 197 -13.44 10.13 19.28
N SER A 198 -13.60 8.97 19.92
CA SER A 198 -14.84 8.21 19.87
C SER A 198 -16.04 8.96 20.44
N HIS A 199 -15.85 9.82 21.46
CA HIS A 199 -16.94 10.64 22.01
C HIS A 199 -17.46 11.65 20.97
N THR A 200 -16.56 12.36 20.29
CA THR A 200 -16.94 13.30 19.22
C THR A 200 -17.65 12.60 18.06
N ILE A 201 -17.24 11.36 17.72
CA ILE A 201 -17.89 10.57 16.67
C ILE A 201 -19.31 10.18 17.10
N ILE A 202 -19.49 9.74 18.35
CA ILE A 202 -20.81 9.38 18.92
C ILE A 202 -21.76 10.58 18.82
N GLU A 203 -21.34 11.77 19.24
CA GLU A 203 -22.19 12.98 19.20
C GLU A 203 -22.70 13.31 17.79
N LYS A 204 -21.80 13.26 16.79
CA LYS A 204 -22.18 13.49 15.39
C LYS A 204 -23.15 12.44 14.88
N TYR A 205 -22.91 11.18 15.22
CA TYR A 205 -23.77 10.10 14.77
C TYR A 205 -25.16 10.16 15.45
N LEU A 206 -25.23 10.54 16.73
CA LEU A 206 -26.50 10.79 17.42
C LEU A 206 -27.33 11.87 16.72
N ASN A 207 -26.69 12.95 16.28
CA ASN A 207 -27.36 14.00 15.50
C ASN A 207 -27.91 13.45 14.18
N LEU A 208 -27.13 12.65 13.44
CA LEU A 208 -27.62 12.00 12.21
C LEU A 208 -28.87 11.13 12.48
N ILE A 209 -28.86 10.29 13.52
CA ILE A 209 -30.03 9.45 13.84
C ILE A 209 -31.24 10.31 14.22
N LYS A 210 -31.02 11.42 14.94
CA LYS A 210 -32.08 12.37 15.27
C LYS A 210 -32.71 12.98 14.02
N GLU A 211 -31.92 13.41 13.05
CA GLU A 211 -32.40 13.96 11.77
C GLU A 211 -33.20 12.92 10.98
N ILE A 212 -32.74 11.66 10.94
CA ILE A 212 -33.50 10.56 10.31
C ILE A 212 -34.84 10.34 11.02
N LYS A 213 -34.87 10.32 12.36
CA LYS A 213 -36.11 10.17 13.14
C LYS A 213 -37.07 11.36 12.98
N GLN A 214 -36.55 12.57 12.79
CA GLN A 214 -37.37 13.75 12.51
C GLN A 214 -38.01 13.67 11.12
N LEU A 215 -37.27 13.13 10.14
CA LEU A 215 -37.77 12.89 8.79
C LEU A 215 -38.82 11.77 8.77
N ASN A 216 -38.58 10.71 9.54
CA ASN A 216 -39.42 9.52 9.63
C ASN A 216 -39.31 8.86 11.00
N ASN A 217 -40.29 9.11 11.86
CA ASN A 217 -40.32 8.58 13.23
C ASN A 217 -40.90 7.16 13.33
N GLN A 218 -41.44 6.61 12.23
CA GLN A 218 -42.05 5.28 12.19
C GLN A 218 -41.10 4.19 11.68
N ALA A 219 -40.05 4.57 10.94
CA ALA A 219 -39.08 3.61 10.42
C ALA A 219 -38.39 2.82 11.53
N LYS A 220 -38.25 1.51 11.31
CA LYS A 220 -37.37 0.64 12.08
C LYS A 220 -35.93 0.90 11.66
N ILE A 221 -35.15 1.51 12.55
CA ILE A 221 -33.73 1.83 12.32
C ILE A 221 -32.86 0.80 13.02
N ILE A 222 -31.96 0.18 12.25
CA ILE A 222 -31.08 -0.88 12.69
C ILE A 222 -29.63 -0.47 12.40
N ILE A 223 -28.83 -0.31 13.44
CA ILE A 223 -27.39 -0.12 13.30
C ILE A 223 -26.73 -1.50 13.20
N VAL A 224 -26.08 -1.77 12.09
CA VAL A 224 -25.44 -3.07 11.80
C VAL A 224 -23.95 -2.98 12.12
N GLY A 225 -23.50 -3.86 13.01
CA GLY A 225 -22.10 -4.00 13.43
C GLY A 225 -21.15 -4.32 12.27
N TYR A 226 -19.85 -4.10 12.49
CA TYR A 226 -18.82 -4.59 11.57
C TYR A 226 -18.23 -5.91 12.06
N PRO A 227 -17.98 -6.90 11.17
CA PRO A 227 -17.00 -7.93 11.43
C PRO A 227 -15.58 -7.34 11.41
N MET A 228 -14.62 -8.07 11.98
CA MET A 228 -13.23 -7.63 11.99
C MET A 228 -12.68 -7.57 10.56
N ILE A 229 -12.63 -6.37 10.01
CA ILE A 229 -11.97 -6.10 8.74
C ILE A 229 -10.46 -6.29 8.88
N MET A 230 -9.77 -6.55 7.76
CA MET A 230 -8.32 -6.80 7.74
C MET A 230 -7.87 -7.92 8.71
N GLN A 231 -8.65 -8.98 8.86
CA GLN A 231 -8.40 -10.03 9.86
C GLN A 231 -6.98 -10.62 9.79
N ASP A 232 -6.46 -10.85 8.58
CA ASP A 232 -5.10 -11.38 8.35
C ASP A 232 -4.00 -10.38 8.70
N TYR A 233 -4.31 -9.09 8.78
CA TYR A 233 -3.36 -8.05 9.18
C TYR A 233 -3.21 -7.92 10.69
N LYS A 234 -4.09 -8.50 11.51
CA LYS A 234 -3.99 -8.44 12.97
C LYS A 234 -2.62 -8.89 13.47
N ASN A 235 -2.17 -10.06 13.02
CA ASN A 235 -0.88 -10.63 13.40
C ASN A 235 0.30 -9.86 12.78
N ILE A 236 0.15 -9.35 11.56
CA ILE A 236 1.14 -8.47 10.92
C ILE A 236 1.31 -7.17 11.71
N PHE A 237 0.21 -6.54 12.13
CA PHE A 237 0.19 -5.31 12.90
C PHE A 237 0.81 -5.52 14.29
N ASN A 238 0.36 -6.53 15.02
CA ASN A 238 0.89 -6.82 16.36
C ASN A 238 2.37 -7.19 16.33
N SER A 239 2.81 -8.04 15.40
CA SER A 239 4.25 -8.38 15.25
C SER A 239 5.11 -7.21 14.78
N PHE A 240 4.53 -6.25 14.07
CA PHE A 240 5.22 -5.01 13.70
C PHE A 240 5.44 -4.08 14.90
N LEU A 241 4.48 -4.00 15.84
CA LEU A 241 4.56 -3.13 17.01
C LEU A 241 5.41 -3.74 18.16
N TYR A 242 5.23 -5.03 18.45
CA TYR A 242 5.75 -5.71 19.64
C TYR A 242 6.98 -6.57 19.37
N ARG A 243 7.83 -6.13 18.45
CA ARG A 243 8.96 -6.93 17.95
C ARG A 243 9.88 -7.35 19.11
N HIS A 244 9.83 -8.63 19.50
CA HIS A 244 10.57 -9.26 20.60
C HIS A 244 10.05 -9.00 22.03
N ASP A 245 8.87 -8.40 22.19
CA ASP A 245 8.25 -8.16 23.50
C ASP A 245 7.20 -9.22 23.86
N VAL A 246 7.01 -9.50 25.15
CA VAL A 246 5.91 -10.34 25.67
C VAL A 246 4.69 -9.47 26.02
N ILE A 247 4.46 -8.37 25.28
CA ILE A 247 3.36 -7.46 25.56
C ILE A 247 2.04 -8.07 25.07
N LYS A 248 1.06 -8.15 25.98
CA LYS A 248 -0.21 -8.86 25.78
C LYS A 248 -1.35 -7.98 25.23
N PHE A 249 -1.20 -6.66 25.19
CA PHE A 249 -2.27 -5.77 24.76
C PHE A 249 -2.42 -5.74 23.24
N ASP A 250 -3.60 -6.09 22.75
CA ASP A 250 -3.91 -6.15 21.32
C ASP A 250 -4.53 -4.84 20.84
N LEU A 251 -3.67 -3.89 20.48
CA LEU A 251 -4.10 -2.56 20.01
C LEU A 251 -4.97 -2.64 18.74
N PHE A 252 -4.73 -3.62 17.88
CA PHE A 252 -5.58 -3.84 16.69
C PHE A 252 -7.00 -4.22 17.10
N LYS A 253 -7.15 -5.20 18.01
CA LYS A 253 -8.45 -5.60 18.54
C LYS A 253 -9.14 -4.45 19.28
N TYR A 254 -8.39 -3.61 19.98
CA TYR A 254 -8.91 -2.42 20.66
C TYR A 254 -9.51 -1.41 19.67
N ILE A 255 -8.76 -1.03 18.62
CA ILE A 255 -9.24 -0.12 17.57
C ILE A 255 -10.52 -0.67 16.93
N PHE A 256 -10.53 -1.95 16.55
CA PHE A 256 -11.72 -2.58 15.96
C PHE A 256 -12.92 -2.55 16.90
N LYS A 257 -12.75 -2.95 18.16
CA LYS A 257 -13.84 -2.95 19.14
C LYS A 257 -14.38 -1.56 19.43
N THR A 258 -13.55 -0.51 19.34
CA THR A 258 -14.01 0.88 19.46
C THR A 258 -15.01 1.26 18.36
N VAL A 259 -14.85 0.76 17.12
CA VAL A 259 -15.81 1.00 16.03
C VAL A 259 -17.20 0.48 16.42
N ASN A 260 -17.30 -0.79 16.79
CA ASN A 260 -18.58 -1.38 17.21
C ASN A 260 -19.10 -0.78 18.53
N PHE A 261 -18.22 -0.36 19.44
CA PHE A 261 -18.62 0.36 20.65
C PHE A 261 -19.36 1.67 20.32
N ILE A 262 -18.83 2.48 19.39
CA ILE A 262 -19.47 3.74 18.97
C ILE A 262 -20.89 3.45 18.50
N GLN A 263 -21.07 2.45 17.63
CA GLN A 263 -22.37 2.05 17.10
C GLN A 263 -23.34 1.62 18.20
N LYS A 264 -22.88 0.82 19.17
CA LYS A 264 -23.68 0.41 20.33
C LYS A 264 -24.11 1.59 21.19
N GLN A 265 -23.21 2.55 21.45
CA GLN A 265 -23.57 3.74 22.22
C GLN A 265 -24.59 4.61 21.49
N VAL A 266 -24.40 4.81 20.18
CA VAL A 266 -25.36 5.57 19.36
C VAL A 266 -26.72 4.90 19.40
N ALA A 267 -26.77 3.59 19.18
CA ALA A 267 -28.02 2.85 19.14
C ALA A 267 -28.76 2.89 20.51
N LYS A 268 -28.02 2.73 21.61
CA LYS A 268 -28.55 2.87 22.98
C LYS A 268 -29.17 4.25 23.23
N HIS A 269 -28.42 5.33 22.97
CA HIS A 269 -28.86 6.68 23.31
C HIS A 269 -29.91 7.22 22.34
N SER A 270 -29.98 6.68 21.13
CA SER A 270 -31.02 7.01 20.17
C SER A 270 -32.25 6.13 20.27
N ASP A 271 -32.29 5.10 21.12
CA ASP A 271 -33.39 4.12 21.19
C ASP A 271 -33.68 3.51 19.80
N VAL A 272 -32.65 2.90 19.22
CA VAL A 272 -32.70 2.13 17.97
C VAL A 272 -32.01 0.79 18.15
N GLU A 273 -32.24 -0.11 17.22
CA GLU A 273 -31.75 -1.50 17.29
C GLU A 273 -30.27 -1.55 16.89
N TYR A 274 -29.49 -2.39 17.56
CA TYR A 274 -28.14 -2.76 17.16
C TYR A 274 -28.07 -4.26 16.95
N VAL A 275 -27.43 -4.70 15.87
CA VAL A 275 -27.22 -6.12 15.58
C VAL A 275 -25.74 -6.40 15.38
N ASP A 276 -25.19 -7.30 16.20
CA ASP A 276 -23.82 -7.78 16.03
C ASP A 276 -23.76 -8.90 15.00
N VAL A 277 -23.00 -8.69 13.92
CA VAL A 277 -22.81 -9.64 12.82
C VAL A 277 -21.42 -10.31 12.86
N TYR A 278 -20.67 -10.13 13.95
CA TYR A 278 -19.32 -10.66 14.11
C TYR A 278 -19.25 -11.90 15.00
N ASP A 279 -19.51 -13.07 14.42
CA ASP A 279 -19.18 -14.38 14.98
C ASP A 279 -17.65 -14.61 14.88
N GLU A 280 -16.88 -14.13 15.88
CA GLU A 280 -15.40 -14.17 15.87
C GLU A 280 -14.86 -15.57 15.54
N LYS A 281 -15.54 -16.63 16.02
CA LYS A 281 -15.12 -18.01 15.78
C LYS A 281 -15.38 -18.45 14.34
N TYR A 282 -16.54 -18.13 13.77
CA TYR A 282 -16.85 -18.45 12.38
C TYR A 282 -15.95 -17.70 11.41
N TRP A 283 -15.77 -16.39 11.64
CA TRP A 283 -14.92 -15.55 10.82
C TRP A 283 -13.47 -16.03 10.84
N ALA A 284 -12.94 -16.44 12.01
CA ALA A 284 -11.62 -17.04 12.11
C ALA A 284 -11.49 -18.38 11.37
N ASP A 285 -12.46 -19.29 11.54
CA ASP A 285 -12.44 -20.62 10.91
C ASP A 285 -12.59 -20.55 9.38
N LYS A 286 -13.36 -19.57 8.87
CA LYS A 286 -13.69 -19.44 7.44
C LYS A 286 -13.03 -18.24 6.74
N ALA A 287 -12.04 -17.59 7.36
CA ALA A 287 -11.40 -16.38 6.83
C ALA A 287 -10.98 -16.50 5.36
N GLU A 288 -10.47 -17.67 4.94
CA GLU A 288 -10.04 -17.91 3.56
C GLU A 288 -11.19 -17.86 2.53
N TYR A 289 -12.44 -18.14 2.93
CA TYR A 289 -13.61 -18.05 2.06
C TYR A 289 -14.33 -16.72 2.18
N LEU A 290 -14.23 -16.04 3.32
CA LEU A 290 -14.97 -14.78 3.58
C LEU A 290 -14.23 -13.54 3.07
N PHE A 291 -12.92 -13.62 2.90
CA PHE A 291 -12.11 -12.55 2.30
C PHE A 291 -11.49 -12.98 0.97
N GLU A 292 -11.23 -14.29 0.77
CA GLU A 292 -10.62 -14.92 -0.43
C GLU A 292 -9.26 -14.35 -0.89
N ASN A 293 -8.75 -13.37 -0.15
CA ASN A 293 -7.52 -12.66 -0.35
C ASN A 293 -6.90 -12.32 1.01
N SER A 294 -5.71 -12.85 1.29
CA SER A 294 -5.03 -12.62 2.58
C SER A 294 -4.62 -11.16 2.82
N MET A 295 -4.67 -10.34 1.76
CA MET A 295 -4.41 -8.90 1.79
C MET A 295 -5.71 -8.09 1.63
N GLY A 296 -6.87 -8.73 1.51
CA GLY A 296 -8.18 -8.09 1.39
C GLY A 296 -8.52 -7.30 2.65
N VAL A 297 -9.00 -6.07 2.48
CA VAL A 297 -9.40 -5.21 3.59
C VAL A 297 -10.83 -5.52 4.03
N PHE A 298 -11.72 -5.66 3.06
CA PHE A 298 -13.15 -5.92 3.27
C PHE A 298 -13.52 -7.35 2.87
N PRO A 299 -14.64 -7.89 3.40
CA PRO A 299 -15.12 -9.21 3.01
C PRO A 299 -15.47 -9.28 1.52
N CYS A 300 -15.45 -10.50 0.96
CA CYS A 300 -16.02 -10.77 -0.35
C CYS A 300 -17.53 -11.03 -0.24
N GLU A 301 -18.16 -11.40 -1.36
CA GLU A 301 -19.59 -11.74 -1.44
C GLU A 301 -20.01 -12.81 -0.42
N LYS A 302 -19.15 -13.78 -0.10
CA LYS A 302 -19.43 -14.81 0.93
C LYS A 302 -19.48 -14.22 2.34
N GLY A 303 -18.56 -13.32 2.64
CA GLY A 303 -18.58 -12.56 3.89
C GLY A 303 -19.83 -11.69 4.00
N TYR A 304 -20.19 -10.98 2.93
CA TYR A 304 -21.42 -10.19 2.87
C TYR A 304 -22.69 -11.03 3.02
N LYS A 305 -22.73 -12.26 2.49
CA LYS A 305 -23.81 -13.21 2.80
C LYS A 305 -23.86 -13.58 4.27
N LYS A 306 -22.74 -13.93 4.90
CA LYS A 306 -22.72 -14.24 6.34
C LYS A 306 -23.32 -13.09 7.16
N ILE A 307 -22.95 -11.84 6.87
CA ILE A 307 -23.50 -10.65 7.52
C ILE A 307 -25.02 -10.56 7.33
N ALA A 308 -25.49 -10.66 6.08
CA ALA A 308 -26.92 -10.56 5.76
C ALA A 308 -27.76 -11.68 6.40
N PHE A 309 -27.20 -12.88 6.46
CA PHE A 309 -27.85 -14.07 6.97
C PHE A 309 -27.97 -14.01 8.49
N ASP A 310 -26.90 -13.59 9.18
CA ASP A 310 -26.94 -13.35 10.61
C ASP A 310 -27.91 -12.23 10.95
N LEU A 311 -27.87 -11.12 10.21
CA LEU A 311 -28.78 -9.99 10.38
C LEU A 311 -30.24 -10.42 10.27
N TYR A 312 -30.61 -11.11 9.20
CA TYR A 312 -31.98 -11.61 9.01
C TYR A 312 -32.38 -12.61 10.09
N THR A 313 -31.48 -13.54 10.43
CA THR A 313 -31.76 -14.56 11.45
C THR A 313 -32.02 -13.91 12.80
N LYS A 314 -31.15 -12.98 13.24
CA LYS A 314 -31.30 -12.28 14.53
C LYS A 314 -32.59 -11.45 14.60
N LEU A 315 -32.95 -10.77 13.51
CA LEU A 315 -34.17 -9.96 13.42
C LEU A 315 -35.45 -10.80 13.29
N SER A 316 -35.32 -12.09 12.98
CA SER A 316 -36.43 -13.05 12.91
C SER A 316 -36.48 -14.00 14.12
N LEU A 317 -35.47 -13.93 14.99
CA LEU A 317 -35.27 -14.90 16.06
C LEU A 317 -36.32 -14.72 17.14
N ASP A 318 -36.95 -15.83 17.53
CA ASP A 318 -37.78 -15.84 18.72
C ASP A 318 -36.88 -15.93 19.96
N GLN A 319 -36.83 -14.84 20.73
CA GLN A 319 -35.86 -14.65 21.81
C GLN A 319 -36.22 -15.47 23.04
N ASP A 320 -37.52 -15.71 23.29
CA ASP A 320 -37.98 -16.54 24.40
C ASP A 320 -37.62 -18.03 24.18
N ASP A 321 -37.62 -18.46 22.92
CA ASP A 321 -37.24 -19.81 22.49
C ASP A 321 -35.72 -20.02 22.34
N LEU A 322 -34.89 -19.00 22.60
CA LEU A 322 -33.43 -19.12 22.45
C LEU A 322 -32.85 -20.18 23.41
N ASN A 323 -33.45 -20.34 24.59
CA ASN A 323 -33.04 -21.36 25.55
C ASN A 323 -33.39 -22.78 25.07
N LEU A 324 -34.43 -22.95 24.24
CA LEU A 324 -34.77 -24.23 23.63
C LEU A 324 -33.74 -24.61 22.55
N ILE A 325 -33.28 -23.64 21.75
CA ILE A 325 -32.15 -23.82 20.82
C ILE A 325 -30.91 -24.34 21.56
N LYS A 326 -30.63 -23.80 22.75
CA LYS A 326 -29.48 -24.21 23.57
C LYS A 326 -29.48 -25.70 23.90
N GLN A 327 -30.67 -26.30 24.02
CA GLN A 327 -30.89 -27.70 24.38
C GLN A 327 -30.95 -28.63 23.15
N ASP A 328 -31.25 -28.12 21.95
CA ASP A 328 -31.25 -28.91 20.70
C ASP A 328 -29.81 -29.15 20.20
N ILE A 329 -29.26 -30.31 20.54
CA ILE A 329 -27.90 -30.72 20.17
C ILE A 329 -27.73 -30.83 18.65
N HIS A 330 -28.77 -31.25 17.90
CA HIS A 330 -28.68 -31.43 16.46
C HIS A 330 -28.62 -30.08 15.75
N LEU A 331 -29.51 -29.17 16.12
CA LEU A 331 -29.52 -27.80 15.59
C LEU A 331 -28.20 -27.08 15.93
N LYS A 332 -27.73 -27.19 17.17
CA LYS A 332 -26.47 -26.58 17.59
C LYS A 332 -25.28 -27.09 16.79
N LYS A 333 -25.16 -28.42 16.60
CA LYS A 333 -24.07 -29.01 15.80
C LYS A 333 -24.12 -28.60 14.33
N ALA A 334 -25.32 -28.42 13.76
CA ALA A 334 -25.48 -28.11 12.34
C ALA A 334 -25.32 -26.60 12.03
N TYR A 335 -25.73 -25.72 12.95
CA TYR A 335 -25.88 -24.28 12.67
C TYR A 335 -25.16 -23.33 13.64
N ILE A 336 -24.75 -23.76 14.83
CA ILE A 336 -24.26 -22.83 15.87
C ILE A 336 -22.85 -23.22 16.31
N LEU A 337 -21.87 -22.44 15.84
CA LEU A 337 -20.46 -22.63 16.18
C LEU A 337 -20.09 -22.04 17.55
N ASP A 338 -20.70 -20.90 17.89
CA ASP A 338 -20.60 -20.20 19.16
C ASP A 338 -22.00 -19.74 19.59
N PHE A 339 -22.50 -20.26 20.71
CA PHE A 339 -23.83 -19.91 21.22
C PHE A 339 -23.82 -18.54 21.92
N GLU A 340 -22.69 -18.14 22.53
CA GLU A 340 -22.59 -16.83 23.20
C GLU A 340 -22.75 -15.68 22.21
N TYR A 341 -22.27 -15.87 20.97
CA TYR A 341 -22.47 -14.92 19.87
C TYR A 341 -23.95 -14.60 19.59
N TRP A 342 -24.86 -15.56 19.72
CA TRP A 342 -26.30 -15.37 19.51
C TRP A 342 -27.02 -14.81 20.74
N GLN A 343 -26.43 -14.97 21.94
CA GLN A 343 -27.05 -14.53 23.19
C GLN A 343 -26.61 -13.12 23.59
N LYS A 344 -25.36 -12.72 23.32
CA LYS A 344 -24.75 -11.52 23.89
C LYS A 344 -25.43 -10.20 23.49
N ASP A 345 -26.06 -10.15 22.32
CA ASP A 345 -26.71 -8.97 21.77
C ASP A 345 -28.23 -9.11 21.63
N VAL A 346 -28.81 -10.20 22.16
CA VAL A 346 -30.26 -10.51 22.02
C VAL A 346 -31.15 -9.40 22.56
N LEU A 347 -30.72 -8.71 23.61
CA LEU A 347 -31.46 -7.60 24.21
C LEU A 347 -31.27 -6.27 23.46
N SER A 348 -30.35 -6.21 22.48
CA SER A 348 -30.04 -4.98 21.74
C SER A 348 -30.84 -4.81 20.45
N HIS A 349 -31.66 -5.80 20.09
CA HIS A 349 -32.59 -5.74 18.98
C HIS A 349 -33.90 -6.47 19.31
N ASN A 350 -34.96 -6.18 18.57
CA ASN A 350 -36.24 -6.89 18.67
C ASN A 350 -36.42 -7.86 17.49
N LYS A 351 -37.33 -8.83 17.66
CA LYS A 351 -37.90 -9.59 16.54
C LYS A 351 -38.80 -8.65 15.74
N ILE A 352 -38.46 -8.43 14.47
CA ILE A 352 -39.26 -7.58 13.56
C ILE A 352 -39.86 -8.37 12.40
N PHE A 353 -39.34 -9.56 12.10
CA PHE A 353 -39.90 -10.44 11.08
C PHE A 353 -40.64 -11.61 11.71
N LYS A 354 -41.70 -12.05 11.05
CA LYS A 354 -42.49 -13.21 11.49
C LYS A 354 -41.65 -14.47 11.39
N ASN A 355 -41.62 -15.22 12.49
CA ASN A 355 -41.04 -16.55 12.56
C ASN A 355 -41.82 -17.37 13.57
N ASN A 356 -42.14 -18.61 13.19
CA ASN A 356 -42.90 -19.55 14.01
C ASN A 356 -42.00 -20.56 14.71
N ASN A 357 -40.78 -20.79 14.20
CA ASN A 357 -39.91 -21.84 14.70
C ASN A 357 -38.45 -21.53 14.35
N ASN A 358 -37.62 -21.38 15.39
CA ASN A 358 -36.21 -21.05 15.24
C ASN A 358 -35.42 -22.09 14.42
N LYS A 359 -35.68 -23.40 14.58
CA LYS A 359 -35.02 -24.43 13.76
C LYS A 359 -35.33 -24.27 12.28
N LEU A 360 -36.60 -24.09 11.92
CA LEU A 360 -37.01 -23.86 10.53
C LEU A 360 -36.42 -22.56 9.96
N LEU A 361 -36.25 -21.53 10.78
CA LEU A 361 -35.57 -20.30 10.39
C LEU A 361 -34.11 -20.58 10.00
N PHE A 362 -33.34 -21.28 10.84
CA PHE A 362 -31.96 -21.64 10.53
C PHE A 362 -31.84 -22.52 9.26
N GLU A 363 -32.68 -23.54 9.13
CA GLU A 363 -32.72 -24.41 7.95
C GLU A 363 -33.02 -23.63 6.67
N ARG A 364 -33.97 -22.69 6.72
CA ARG A 364 -34.37 -21.88 5.57
C ARG A 364 -33.30 -20.87 5.15
N VAL A 365 -32.65 -20.22 6.11
CA VAL A 365 -31.62 -19.21 5.84
C VAL A 365 -30.32 -19.87 5.39
N TYR A 366 -29.77 -20.80 6.17
CA TYR A 366 -28.44 -21.36 5.93
C TYR A 366 -28.44 -22.60 5.04
N GLY A 367 -29.59 -23.27 4.85
CA GLY A 367 -29.71 -24.53 4.13
C GLY A 367 -29.47 -25.72 5.05
N ASN A 368 -28.89 -26.82 4.54
CA ASN A 368 -28.70 -28.07 5.32
C ASN A 368 -27.68 -27.96 6.48
N ASN A 369 -26.89 -26.89 6.54
CA ASN A 369 -25.96 -26.59 7.62
C ASN A 369 -25.56 -25.10 7.55
N LEU A 370 -24.84 -24.61 8.57
CA LEU A 370 -24.36 -23.22 8.66
C LEU A 370 -23.68 -22.68 7.39
N ASN A 371 -23.00 -23.53 6.62
CA ASN A 371 -22.16 -23.11 5.51
C ASN A 371 -22.86 -23.17 4.15
N ARG A 372 -23.94 -23.95 4.00
CA ARG A 372 -24.42 -24.37 2.67
C ARG A 372 -24.75 -23.18 1.77
N ASN A 373 -25.62 -22.29 2.22
CA ASN A 373 -26.05 -21.14 1.42
C ASN A 373 -25.05 -19.96 1.47
N ILE A 374 -24.19 -19.91 2.50
CA ILE A 374 -23.15 -18.89 2.60
C ILE A 374 -22.02 -19.17 1.61
N LEU A 375 -21.46 -20.38 1.60
CA LEU A 375 -20.23 -20.66 0.84
C LEU A 375 -20.50 -20.97 -0.64
N ILE A 376 -21.68 -21.47 -0.99
CA ILE A 376 -22.02 -21.80 -2.38
C ILE A 376 -22.47 -20.56 -3.13
N SER A 377 -21.97 -20.35 -4.36
CA SER A 377 -22.39 -19.23 -5.20
C SER A 377 -23.81 -19.41 -5.72
N ASP A 378 -24.64 -18.39 -5.54
CA ASP A 378 -25.94 -18.29 -6.19
C ASP A 378 -25.80 -17.77 -7.64
N SER A 379 -26.91 -17.73 -8.39
CA SER A 379 -26.92 -17.29 -9.78
C SER A 379 -26.45 -15.84 -9.97
N PHE A 380 -26.64 -14.97 -8.97
CA PHE A 380 -26.22 -13.57 -9.04
C PHE A 380 -24.72 -13.47 -8.86
N GLU A 381 -24.15 -14.14 -7.85
CA GLU A 381 -22.70 -14.23 -7.67
C GLU A 381 -22.02 -14.80 -8.93
N LEU A 382 -22.58 -15.88 -9.49
CA LEU A 382 -22.07 -16.52 -10.70
C LEU A 382 -22.08 -15.60 -11.93
N ALA A 383 -23.02 -14.65 -12.02
CA ALA A 383 -23.09 -13.69 -13.12
C ALA A 383 -21.86 -12.77 -13.17
N TYR A 384 -21.19 -12.56 -12.03
CA TYR A 384 -20.02 -11.68 -11.93
C TYR A 384 -18.67 -12.42 -11.89
N ASN A 385 -18.66 -13.76 -11.88
CA ASN A 385 -17.44 -14.57 -11.75
C ASN A 385 -16.34 -14.20 -12.75
N ASN A 386 -16.71 -13.89 -14.00
CA ASN A 386 -15.75 -13.54 -15.05
C ASN A 386 -15.11 -12.15 -14.86
N GLN A 387 -15.65 -11.31 -13.98
CA GLN A 387 -15.10 -10.00 -13.64
C GLN A 387 -14.33 -10.01 -12.31
N LEU A 388 -14.38 -11.11 -11.54
CA LEU A 388 -13.63 -11.24 -10.29
C LEU A 388 -12.15 -11.41 -10.59
N SER A 389 -11.32 -10.50 -10.09
CA SER A 389 -9.88 -10.70 -10.09
C SER A 389 -9.50 -11.81 -9.10
N PRO A 390 -8.55 -12.70 -9.44
CA PRO A 390 -8.04 -13.69 -8.51
C PRO A 390 -7.17 -13.07 -7.39
N TYR A 391 -7.03 -11.74 -7.38
CA TYR A 391 -6.12 -10.98 -6.53
C TYR A 391 -6.67 -9.62 -6.14
N LEU A 392 -5.92 -8.92 -5.28
CA LEU A 392 -6.27 -7.59 -4.79
C LEU A 392 -6.36 -6.58 -5.95
N ASN A 393 -7.58 -6.21 -6.35
CA ASN A 393 -7.83 -5.21 -7.37
C ASN A 393 -8.18 -3.87 -6.72
N ILE A 394 -7.18 -3.05 -6.39
CA ILE A 394 -7.42 -1.77 -5.66
C ILE A 394 -6.81 -0.54 -6.31
N SER A 395 -5.94 -0.71 -7.32
CA SER A 395 -5.22 0.42 -7.90
C SER A 395 -6.16 1.48 -8.47
N ASP A 396 -7.25 1.09 -9.14
CA ASP A 396 -8.17 2.03 -9.78
C ASP A 396 -8.94 2.85 -8.75
N ILE A 397 -9.52 2.20 -7.74
CA ILE A 397 -10.19 2.94 -6.66
C ILE A 397 -9.22 3.85 -5.89
N ILE A 398 -8.00 3.39 -5.54
CA ILE A 398 -7.01 4.25 -4.87
C ILE A 398 -6.61 5.43 -5.74
N ASN A 399 -6.48 5.23 -7.05
CA ASN A 399 -6.19 6.29 -8.02
C ASN A 399 -7.28 7.37 -7.98
N LEU A 400 -8.56 6.99 -7.97
CA LEU A 400 -9.68 7.93 -7.83
C LEU A 400 -9.65 8.66 -6.49
N PHE A 401 -9.41 7.96 -5.38
CA PHE A 401 -9.28 8.59 -4.04
C PHE A 401 -8.16 9.63 -4.00
N VAL A 402 -7.00 9.33 -4.61
CA VAL A 402 -5.87 10.28 -4.70
C VAL A 402 -6.23 11.47 -5.61
N ARG A 403 -6.96 11.25 -6.71
CA ARG A 403 -7.35 12.32 -7.63
C ARG A 403 -8.40 13.27 -7.04
N TYR A 404 -9.45 12.73 -6.42
CA TYR A 404 -10.67 13.49 -6.11
C TYR A 404 -10.94 13.63 -4.60
N GLY A 405 -10.50 12.69 -3.77
CA GLY A 405 -10.85 12.62 -2.34
C GLY A 405 -10.19 13.64 -1.41
N LYS A 406 -9.52 14.69 -1.92
CA LYS A 406 -8.61 15.57 -1.15
C LYS A 406 -7.60 14.80 -0.29
N TYR A 407 -7.20 13.61 -0.76
CA TYR A 407 -6.24 12.80 -0.03
C TYR A 407 -4.86 13.47 -0.12
N ASN A 408 -4.35 13.94 1.02
CA ASN A 408 -3.06 14.63 1.09
C ASN A 408 -1.90 13.62 0.96
N ALA A 409 -1.64 13.16 -0.27
CA ALA A 409 -0.56 12.24 -0.60
C ALA A 409 0.80 12.75 -0.04
N TYR A 410 1.00 14.07 -0.07
CA TYR A 410 2.19 14.70 0.50
C TYR A 410 2.30 14.53 2.02
N ILE A 411 1.20 14.45 2.77
CA ILE A 411 1.25 14.19 4.22
C ILE A 411 1.72 12.76 4.47
N ILE A 412 1.25 11.78 3.69
CA ILE A 412 1.76 10.41 3.77
C ILE A 412 3.25 10.41 3.43
N ALA A 413 3.62 10.99 2.28
CA ALA A 413 5.01 11.06 1.83
C ALA A 413 5.90 11.69 2.89
N LYS A 414 5.53 12.88 3.39
CA LYS A 414 6.23 13.59 4.46
C LYS A 414 6.42 12.72 5.69
N LYS A 415 5.33 12.18 6.25
CA LYS A 415 5.37 11.36 7.46
C LYS A 415 6.23 10.11 7.28
N TYR A 416 6.12 9.45 6.13
CA TYR A 416 6.88 8.25 5.83
C TYR A 416 8.37 8.56 5.61
N LEU A 417 8.68 9.53 4.76
CA LEU A 417 10.05 9.88 4.39
C LEU A 417 10.83 10.43 5.59
N VAL A 418 10.29 11.41 6.31
CA VAL A 418 10.93 11.96 7.51
C VAL A 418 11.22 10.85 8.53
N LYS A 419 10.27 9.93 8.72
CA LYS A 419 10.47 8.81 9.67
C LYS A 419 11.45 7.75 9.17
N LYS A 420 11.49 7.50 7.87
CA LYS A 420 12.36 6.50 7.24
C LYS A 420 13.81 7.01 7.18
N PHE A 421 13.96 8.30 6.92
CA PHE A 421 15.19 9.04 6.76
C PHE A 421 15.45 9.94 7.97
N ASP A 422 15.15 9.44 9.17
CA ASP A 422 15.35 10.17 10.43
C ASP A 422 16.79 10.71 10.52
N ASN A 423 16.97 12.01 10.82
CA ASN A 423 18.25 12.74 10.84
C ASN A 423 19.08 12.76 9.53
N ALA A 424 18.67 11.99 8.51
CA ALA A 424 19.36 11.94 7.22
C ALA A 424 19.30 13.27 6.43
N PRO A 425 18.26 14.12 6.51
CA PRO A 425 18.26 15.43 5.85
C PRO A 425 19.35 16.38 6.34
N GLU A 426 19.76 16.27 7.61
CA GLU A 426 20.86 17.06 8.17
C GLU A 426 22.22 16.59 7.63
N GLN A 427 22.31 15.31 7.22
CA GLN A 427 23.55 14.68 6.77
C GLN A 427 23.69 14.62 5.25
N TYR A 428 22.57 14.62 4.51
CA TYR A 428 22.52 14.37 3.07
C TYR A 428 21.57 15.36 2.38
N GLU A 429 22.13 16.31 1.62
CA GLU A 429 21.35 17.32 0.89
C GLU A 429 20.37 16.66 -0.08
N SER A 430 20.76 15.55 -0.70
CA SER A 430 19.91 14.81 -1.63
C SER A 430 18.62 14.29 -0.98
N ILE A 431 18.70 13.83 0.26
CA ILE A 431 17.55 13.36 1.02
C ILE A 431 16.66 14.54 1.38
N ASN A 432 17.24 15.68 1.77
CA ASN A 432 16.48 16.90 2.04
C ASN A 432 15.70 17.35 0.77
N LEU A 433 16.36 17.43 -0.37
CA LEU A 433 15.73 17.83 -1.63
C LEU A 433 14.66 16.82 -2.11
N ILE A 434 14.85 15.52 -1.88
CA ILE A 434 13.82 14.51 -2.17
C ILE A 434 12.59 14.70 -1.28
N ILE A 435 12.80 15.00 0.00
CA ILE A 435 11.71 15.30 0.94
C ILE A 435 10.99 16.57 0.50
N ASP A 436 11.69 17.66 0.20
CA ASP A 436 11.10 18.89 -0.32
C ASP A 436 10.28 18.65 -1.59
N PHE A 437 10.81 17.84 -2.52
CA PHE A 437 10.10 17.47 -3.73
C PHE A 437 8.81 16.68 -3.45
N LEU A 438 8.87 15.67 -2.58
CA LEU A 438 7.73 14.78 -2.29
C LEU A 438 6.74 15.35 -1.25
N THR A 439 7.12 16.43 -0.56
CA THR A 439 6.25 17.17 0.35
C THR A 439 5.46 18.28 -0.34
N ASN A 440 5.77 18.56 -1.62
CA ASN A 440 4.91 19.34 -2.49
C ASN A 440 3.69 18.52 -2.91
N ASP A 441 2.48 19.07 -2.75
CA ASP A 441 1.23 18.35 -3.03
C ASP A 441 1.12 17.86 -4.49
N ILE A 442 1.45 18.73 -5.46
CA ILE A 442 1.37 18.41 -6.89
C ILE A 442 2.33 17.26 -7.22
N HIS A 443 3.60 17.41 -6.86
CA HIS A 443 4.61 16.40 -7.17
C HIS A 443 4.34 15.08 -6.46
N SER A 444 3.94 15.13 -5.19
CA SER A 444 3.60 13.92 -4.43
C SER A 444 2.46 13.17 -5.09
N LYS A 445 1.38 13.90 -5.44
CA LYS A 445 0.22 13.33 -6.13
C LYS A 445 0.61 12.72 -7.47
N GLU A 446 1.41 13.41 -8.29
CA GLU A 446 1.89 12.87 -9.57
C GLU A 446 2.71 11.58 -9.39
N VAL A 447 3.61 11.53 -8.40
CA VAL A 447 4.43 10.35 -8.08
C VAL A 447 3.54 9.18 -7.62
N PHE A 448 2.62 9.41 -6.69
CA PHE A 448 1.68 8.38 -6.22
C PHE A 448 0.81 7.83 -7.36
N LEU A 449 0.25 8.70 -8.20
CA LEU A 449 -0.56 8.28 -9.34
C LEU A 449 0.26 7.52 -10.39
N THR A 450 1.54 7.86 -10.55
CA THR A 450 2.45 7.15 -11.44
C THR A 450 2.67 5.72 -10.96
N PHE A 451 2.83 5.48 -9.67
CA PHE A 451 2.97 4.12 -9.10
C PHE A 451 1.73 3.23 -9.32
N LEU A 452 0.53 3.82 -9.35
CA LEU A 452 -0.74 3.10 -9.51
C LEU A 452 -1.13 2.85 -10.97
N LYS A 453 -0.46 3.52 -11.92
CA LYS A 453 -0.82 3.51 -13.33
C LYS A 453 -0.87 2.06 -13.87
N ASN A 454 -1.89 1.76 -14.68
CA ASN A 454 -2.07 0.47 -15.37
C ASN A 454 -2.04 -0.78 -14.47
N GLY A 455 -2.35 -0.65 -13.17
CA GLY A 455 -2.43 -1.78 -12.24
C GLY A 455 -1.15 -2.60 -12.08
N ARG A 456 0.03 -2.07 -12.44
CA ARG A 456 1.30 -2.82 -12.37
C ARG A 456 1.67 -3.19 -10.94
N LEU A 457 1.33 -2.31 -9.98
CA LEU A 457 1.48 -2.60 -8.56
C LEU A 457 0.59 -3.77 -8.11
N ASN A 458 -0.64 -3.90 -8.62
CA ASN A 458 -1.53 -5.02 -8.29
C ASN A 458 -0.87 -6.38 -8.60
N LYS A 459 -0.11 -6.49 -9.71
CA LYS A 459 0.62 -7.72 -10.05
C LYS A 459 1.70 -8.09 -9.04
N ILE A 460 2.44 -7.09 -8.53
CA ILE A 460 3.43 -7.29 -7.47
C ILE A 460 2.74 -7.72 -6.17
N LEU A 461 1.63 -7.06 -5.83
CA LEU A 461 0.82 -7.40 -4.66
C LEU A 461 0.22 -8.81 -4.77
N PHE A 462 -0.14 -9.26 -5.97
CA PHE A 462 -0.61 -10.63 -6.20
C PHE A 462 0.47 -11.68 -5.90
N ILE A 463 1.71 -11.45 -6.38
CA ILE A 463 2.82 -12.37 -6.08
C ILE A 463 3.09 -12.40 -4.57
N LEU A 464 3.04 -11.23 -3.92
CA LEU A 464 3.16 -11.12 -2.47
C LEU A 464 2.06 -11.91 -1.76
N GLN A 465 0.80 -11.71 -2.16
CA GLN A 465 -0.36 -12.40 -1.60
C GLN A 465 -0.21 -13.92 -1.71
N ASN A 466 0.17 -14.46 -2.87
CA ASN A 466 0.35 -15.91 -3.05
C ASN A 466 1.44 -16.47 -2.13
N LYS A 467 2.59 -15.79 -2.04
CA LYS A 467 3.66 -16.18 -1.11
C LYS A 467 3.19 -16.18 0.34
N LEU A 468 2.41 -15.16 0.75
CA LEU A 468 1.91 -15.06 2.11
C LEU A 468 0.81 -16.09 2.40
N ARG A 469 -0.03 -16.42 1.41
CA ARG A 469 -1.01 -17.50 1.52
C ARG A 469 -0.32 -18.85 1.78
N ASP A 470 0.73 -19.17 1.03
CA ASP A 470 1.49 -20.41 1.23
C ASP A 470 2.13 -20.48 2.63
N ILE A 471 2.59 -19.33 3.15
CA ILE A 471 3.11 -19.23 4.52
C ILE A 471 1.98 -19.43 5.55
N LYS A 472 0.81 -18.81 5.34
CA LYS A 472 -0.36 -18.97 6.20
C LYS A 472 -0.82 -20.43 6.27
N LEU A 473 -0.87 -21.12 5.14
CA LEU A 473 -1.25 -22.53 5.07
C LEU A 473 -0.27 -23.44 5.84
N LYS A 474 1.02 -23.09 5.89
CA LYS A 474 2.04 -23.86 6.61
C LYS A 474 2.11 -23.53 8.10
N ASN A 475 1.96 -22.26 8.46
CA ASN A 475 2.24 -21.76 9.81
C ASN A 475 0.97 -21.38 10.60
N GLY A 476 -0.20 -21.35 9.96
CA GLY A 476 -1.47 -20.88 10.53
C GLY A 476 -1.62 -19.35 10.60
N TYR A 477 -0.54 -18.58 10.44
CA TYR A 477 -0.57 -17.11 10.52
C TYR A 477 0.47 -16.43 9.62
N ILE A 478 0.29 -15.11 9.41
CA ILE A 478 1.24 -14.22 8.72
C ILE A 478 1.69 -13.14 9.70
N ASP A 479 2.99 -12.86 9.75
CA ASP A 479 3.57 -11.78 10.56
C ASP A 479 4.36 -10.79 9.69
N PHE A 480 4.85 -9.71 10.30
CA PHE A 480 5.60 -8.67 9.59
C PHE A 480 6.94 -9.17 9.01
N LYS A 481 7.58 -10.17 9.64
CA LYS A 481 8.84 -10.76 9.15
C LYS A 481 8.57 -11.55 7.86
N ASN A 482 7.46 -12.28 7.81
CA ASN A 482 7.01 -13.02 6.63
C ASN A 482 6.76 -12.07 5.47
N VAL A 483 6.02 -10.98 5.69
CA VAL A 483 5.79 -9.92 4.69
C VAL A 483 7.10 -9.33 4.19
N LYS A 484 7.99 -8.94 5.09
CA LYS A 484 9.30 -8.37 4.72
C LYS A 484 10.11 -9.35 3.88
N THR A 485 10.18 -10.61 4.28
CA THR A 485 10.96 -11.64 3.57
C THR A 485 10.43 -11.88 2.17
N ALA A 486 9.11 -12.10 2.04
CA ALA A 486 8.44 -12.27 0.75
C ALA A 486 8.64 -11.06 -0.17
N TRP A 487 8.55 -9.84 0.36
CA TRP A 487 8.81 -8.61 -0.40
C TRP A 487 10.26 -8.54 -0.91
N HIS A 488 11.25 -8.88 -0.08
CA HIS A 488 12.65 -8.88 -0.50
C HIS A 488 12.92 -9.94 -1.59
N GLU A 489 12.27 -11.10 -1.53
CA GLU A 489 12.39 -12.12 -2.57
C GLU A 489 11.80 -11.66 -3.90
N ILE A 490 10.66 -10.97 -3.88
CA ILE A 490 10.04 -10.42 -5.10
C ILE A 490 10.97 -9.40 -5.75
N ILE A 491 11.53 -8.47 -4.97
CA ILE A 491 12.53 -7.53 -5.50
C ILE A 491 13.71 -8.30 -6.10
N LYS A 492 14.26 -9.30 -5.40
CA LYS A 492 15.43 -10.04 -5.90
C LYS A 492 15.20 -10.80 -7.20
N ASN A 493 14.01 -11.37 -7.38
CA ASN A 493 13.74 -12.36 -8.43
C ASN A 493 12.86 -11.82 -9.57
N ASN A 494 12.26 -10.64 -9.45
CA ASN A 494 11.30 -10.11 -10.41
C ASN A 494 11.70 -8.73 -10.95
N GLN A 495 12.93 -8.61 -11.44
CA GLN A 495 13.48 -7.37 -11.99
C GLN A 495 12.55 -6.72 -13.03
N ASP A 496 12.00 -7.49 -13.97
CA ASP A 496 11.11 -6.98 -15.02
C ASP A 496 9.84 -6.33 -14.43
N LEU A 497 9.27 -6.91 -13.37
CA LEU A 497 8.09 -6.36 -12.71
C LEU A 497 8.42 -5.05 -11.98
N ILE A 498 9.55 -5.00 -11.27
CA ILE A 498 10.01 -3.76 -10.62
C ILE A 498 10.29 -2.68 -11.67
N TYR A 499 10.94 -3.04 -12.77
CA TYR A 499 11.19 -2.13 -13.88
C TYR A 499 9.90 -1.66 -14.53
N SER A 500 8.90 -2.53 -14.64
CA SER A 500 7.60 -2.16 -15.19
C SER A 500 6.92 -1.03 -14.38
N VAL A 501 7.11 -0.99 -13.06
CA VAL A 501 6.65 0.15 -12.25
C VAL A 501 7.56 1.36 -12.46
N PHE A 502 8.88 1.18 -12.36
CA PHE A 502 9.86 2.26 -12.51
C PHE A 502 9.75 3.01 -13.86
N LYS A 503 9.56 2.30 -14.97
CA LYS A 503 9.52 2.91 -16.29
C LYS A 503 8.30 3.80 -16.52
N GLN A 504 7.31 3.77 -15.61
CA GLN A 504 6.16 4.68 -15.65
C GLN A 504 6.58 6.13 -15.41
N PHE A 505 7.63 6.37 -14.62
CA PHE A 505 8.18 7.71 -14.40
C PHE A 505 8.71 8.36 -15.68
N PHE A 506 9.25 7.56 -16.61
CA PHE A 506 9.61 8.04 -17.94
C PHE A 506 8.37 8.38 -18.79
N SER A 507 7.33 7.54 -18.73
CA SER A 507 6.11 7.72 -19.53
C SER A 507 5.15 8.79 -19.01
N ALA A 508 5.28 9.18 -17.74
CA ALA A 508 4.36 10.11 -17.08
C ALA A 508 4.75 11.58 -17.30
N GLY A 509 5.92 11.84 -17.91
CA GLY A 509 6.43 13.19 -18.11
C GLY A 509 6.89 13.90 -16.83
N ILE A 510 6.83 13.26 -15.65
CA ILE A 510 7.28 13.85 -14.37
C ILE A 510 8.74 14.29 -14.48
N ILE A 511 9.58 13.45 -15.10
CA ILE A 511 11.01 13.73 -15.27
C ILE A 511 11.23 14.95 -16.17
N GLU A 512 10.46 15.05 -17.25
CA GLU A 512 10.58 16.13 -18.23
C GLU A 512 10.04 17.47 -17.67
N LYS A 513 8.85 17.45 -17.06
CA LYS A 513 8.22 18.64 -16.45
C LYS A 513 9.04 19.23 -15.31
N ASN A 514 9.77 18.40 -14.57
CA ASN A 514 10.55 18.79 -13.39
C ASN A 514 12.06 18.68 -13.61
N LYS A 515 12.54 18.79 -14.85
CA LYS A 515 13.93 18.51 -15.24
C LYS A 515 14.96 19.20 -14.35
N GLU A 516 14.82 20.51 -14.12
CA GLU A 516 15.80 21.28 -13.32
C GLU A 516 15.81 20.86 -11.85
N LEU A 517 14.64 20.63 -11.25
CA LEU A 517 14.53 20.16 -9.86
C LEU A 517 15.15 18.75 -9.72
N ILE A 518 14.86 17.85 -10.65
CA ILE A 518 15.40 16.49 -10.64
C ILE A 518 16.91 16.52 -10.92
N LYS A 519 17.40 17.42 -11.78
CA LYS A 519 18.84 17.65 -11.99
C LYS A 519 19.53 18.10 -10.71
N LYS A 520 18.91 19.02 -9.97
CA LYS A 520 19.41 19.46 -8.66
C LYS A 520 19.47 18.30 -7.66
N ILE A 521 18.41 17.49 -7.56
CA ILE A 521 18.37 16.28 -6.72
C ILE A 521 19.46 15.29 -7.14
N PHE A 522 19.63 15.05 -8.44
CA PHE A 522 20.66 14.14 -8.97
C PHE A 522 22.07 14.62 -8.60
N ASN A 523 22.36 15.91 -8.80
CA ASN A 523 23.66 16.48 -8.47
C ASN A 523 23.97 16.39 -6.97
N ALA A 524 22.98 16.70 -6.11
CA ALA A 524 23.11 16.52 -4.67
C ALA A 524 23.32 15.04 -4.30
N PHE A 525 22.60 14.11 -4.94
CA PHE A 525 22.76 12.68 -4.70
C PHE A 525 24.16 12.20 -5.05
N VAL A 526 24.72 12.67 -6.16
CA VAL A 526 26.09 12.32 -6.54
C VAL A 526 27.10 12.92 -5.56
N SER A 527 26.93 14.20 -5.18
CA SER A 527 27.78 14.84 -4.17
C SER A 527 27.77 14.04 -2.85
N ASP A 528 26.59 13.70 -2.35
CA ASP A 528 26.45 12.91 -1.13
C ASP A 528 27.05 11.50 -1.29
N ALA A 529 26.83 10.84 -2.43
CA ALA A 529 27.38 9.51 -2.70
C ALA A 529 28.92 9.49 -2.72
N LEU A 530 29.56 10.59 -3.14
CA LEU A 530 31.00 10.75 -3.19
C LEU A 530 31.58 11.19 -1.84
N ASN A 531 30.92 12.14 -1.17
CA ASN A 531 31.50 12.87 -0.05
C ASN A 531 31.01 12.39 1.33
N THR A 532 29.99 11.52 1.38
CA THR A 532 29.36 11.09 2.64
C THR A 532 29.21 9.56 2.74
N SER A 533 28.52 9.10 3.79
CA SER A 533 28.14 7.70 4.00
C SER A 533 26.82 7.30 3.32
N LEU A 534 26.25 8.14 2.44
CA LEU A 534 24.94 7.91 1.80
C LEU A 534 24.81 6.51 1.16
N LEU A 535 25.82 6.05 0.41
CA LEU A 535 25.78 4.74 -0.25
C LEU A 535 25.78 3.57 0.76
N ASN A 536 26.44 3.73 1.90
CA ASN A 536 26.37 2.76 2.99
C ASN A 536 24.99 2.78 3.64
N PHE A 537 24.45 3.98 3.87
CA PHE A 537 23.13 4.18 4.45
C PHE A 537 21.99 3.58 3.59
N LEU A 538 22.02 3.80 2.27
CA LEU A 538 20.97 3.32 1.36
C LEU A 538 21.12 1.85 0.95
N PHE A 539 22.34 1.39 0.66
CA PHE A 539 22.58 0.09 0.02
C PHE A 539 23.48 -0.85 0.85
N GLY A 540 24.03 -0.39 1.97
CA GLY A 540 24.98 -1.16 2.76
C GLY A 540 26.34 -1.32 2.08
N PHE A 541 26.71 -0.42 1.16
CA PHE A 541 28.06 -0.37 0.60
C PHE A 541 29.02 0.19 1.65
N LYS A 542 29.70 -0.71 2.38
CA LYS A 542 30.68 -0.31 3.40
C LYS A 542 31.72 0.65 2.82
N ASN A 543 31.81 1.83 3.44
CA ASN A 543 32.90 2.79 3.22
C ASN A 543 34.17 2.19 3.84
N ASP A 544 35.19 2.07 3.02
CA ASP A 544 36.56 1.73 3.43
C ASP A 544 37.43 2.93 3.07
N ASP A 545 38.48 3.21 3.82
CA ASP A 545 39.34 4.38 3.66
C ASP A 545 39.94 4.45 2.25
N SER A 546 40.24 3.28 1.69
CA SER A 546 40.65 3.11 0.29
C SER A 546 39.67 3.74 -0.69
N LYS A 547 38.36 3.54 -0.49
CA LYS A 547 37.28 4.03 -1.37
C LYS A 547 37.00 5.52 -1.16
N ASN A 548 37.21 6.04 0.06
CA ASN A 548 37.03 7.46 0.35
C ASN A 548 38.02 8.31 -0.44
N SER A 549 39.29 7.89 -0.49
CA SER A 549 40.33 8.58 -1.28
C SER A 549 39.99 8.63 -2.77
N ILE A 550 39.42 7.54 -3.32
CA ILE A 550 38.96 7.47 -4.72
C ILE A 550 37.82 8.46 -4.97
N ARG A 551 36.83 8.52 -4.07
CA ARG A 551 35.69 9.41 -4.25
C ARG A 551 36.08 10.89 -4.16
N GLN A 552 36.90 11.27 -3.17
CA GLN A 552 37.40 12.63 -3.00
C GLN A 552 38.23 13.09 -4.21
N TYR A 553 39.04 12.18 -4.76
CA TYR A 553 39.82 12.50 -5.93
C TYR A 553 38.94 12.69 -7.17
N LEU A 554 37.98 11.77 -7.42
CA LEU A 554 37.04 11.91 -8.54
C LEU A 554 36.16 13.16 -8.42
N SER A 555 35.71 13.52 -7.21
CA SER A 555 34.90 14.74 -7.01
C SER A 555 35.68 16.03 -7.23
N SER A 556 37.01 15.99 -7.18
CA SER A 556 37.87 17.15 -7.49
C SER A 556 38.03 17.44 -8.98
N LEU A 557 37.62 16.52 -9.86
CA LEU A 557 37.80 16.63 -11.31
C LEU A 557 36.61 17.36 -11.95
N SER A 558 36.91 18.44 -12.68
CA SER A 558 35.90 19.22 -13.41
C SER A 558 35.23 18.40 -14.51
N SER A 559 36.02 17.59 -15.23
CA SER A 559 35.53 16.67 -16.27
C SER A 559 34.65 15.55 -15.73
N PHE A 560 34.82 15.15 -14.46
CA PHE A 560 33.94 14.16 -13.83
C PHE A 560 32.55 14.76 -13.55
N SER A 561 32.48 16.03 -13.16
CA SER A 561 31.21 16.76 -13.05
C SER A 561 30.51 16.87 -14.41
N GLU A 562 31.24 17.17 -15.49
CA GLU A 562 30.68 17.17 -16.85
C GLU A 562 30.14 15.79 -17.26
N PHE A 563 30.88 14.72 -16.95
CA PHE A 563 30.43 13.36 -17.20
C PHE A 563 29.12 13.03 -16.48
N LEU A 564 28.97 13.42 -15.21
CA LEU A 564 27.75 13.21 -14.43
C LEU A 564 26.55 13.96 -15.03
N ASN A 565 26.76 15.21 -15.46
CA ASN A 565 25.73 15.99 -16.16
C ASN A 565 25.29 15.29 -17.46
N PHE A 566 26.25 14.76 -18.22
CA PHE A 566 25.96 13.98 -19.42
C PHE A 566 25.12 12.71 -19.12
N ILE A 567 25.41 12.00 -18.02
CA ILE A 567 24.61 10.84 -17.60
C ILE A 567 23.16 11.25 -17.33
N PHE A 568 22.96 12.35 -16.59
CA PHE A 568 21.62 12.87 -16.31
C PHE A 568 20.89 13.25 -17.60
N ASP A 569 21.51 14.06 -18.45
CA ASP A 569 20.89 14.52 -19.69
C ASP A 569 20.59 13.34 -20.64
N SER A 570 21.42 12.30 -20.64
CA SER A 570 21.17 11.05 -21.39
C SER A 570 19.97 10.26 -20.85
N ILE A 571 19.72 10.28 -19.54
CA ILE A 571 18.54 9.63 -18.96
C ILE A 571 17.27 10.39 -19.37
N VAL A 572 17.30 11.72 -19.31
CA VAL A 572 16.15 12.57 -19.63
C VAL A 572 15.83 12.55 -21.13
N ASN A 573 16.83 12.79 -21.99
CA ASN A 573 16.62 12.97 -23.43
C ASN A 573 16.11 11.69 -24.14
N TYR A 574 16.36 10.52 -23.56
CA TYR A 574 15.96 9.22 -24.11
C TYR A 574 14.88 8.52 -23.27
N ALA A 575 14.21 9.23 -22.36
CA ALA A 575 13.16 8.68 -21.48
C ALA A 575 12.09 7.87 -22.24
N ASN A 576 11.65 8.35 -23.40
CA ASN A 576 10.67 7.62 -24.24
C ASN A 576 11.20 6.24 -24.68
N LYS A 577 12.47 6.13 -25.09
CA LYS A 577 13.09 4.84 -25.46
C LYS A 577 13.15 3.92 -24.24
N TYR A 578 13.55 4.44 -23.08
CA TYR A 578 13.64 3.67 -21.84
C TYR A 578 12.28 3.16 -21.36
N SER A 579 11.20 3.92 -21.57
CA SER A 579 9.84 3.50 -21.20
C SER A 579 9.38 2.18 -21.87
N LYS A 580 10.03 1.79 -22.98
CA LYS A 580 9.70 0.61 -23.79
C LYS A 580 10.47 -0.66 -23.39
N LEU A 581 11.47 -0.56 -22.52
CA LEU A 581 12.32 -1.68 -22.13
C LEU A 581 11.66 -2.61 -21.11
N ASN A 582 12.25 -3.78 -20.90
CA ASN A 582 11.69 -4.81 -20.01
C ASN A 582 12.31 -4.81 -18.62
N ASN A 583 13.61 -4.52 -18.49
CA ASN A 583 14.33 -4.51 -17.21
C ASN A 583 15.42 -3.43 -17.11
N PHE A 584 16.03 -3.31 -15.93
CA PHE A 584 17.14 -2.39 -15.69
C PHE A 584 18.43 -2.77 -16.44
N ASP A 585 18.62 -4.05 -16.79
CA ASP A 585 19.81 -4.50 -17.51
C ASP A 585 19.77 -4.07 -18.98
N GLU A 586 18.60 -4.19 -19.63
CA GLU A 586 18.33 -3.59 -20.93
C GLU A 586 18.51 -2.07 -20.91
N LEU A 587 18.00 -1.38 -19.87
CA LEU A 587 18.19 0.06 -19.69
C LEU A 587 19.67 0.43 -19.66
N TRP A 588 20.45 -0.24 -18.81
CA TRP A 588 21.86 0.02 -18.66
C TRP A 588 22.64 -0.22 -19.96
N LYS A 589 22.34 -1.34 -20.63
CA LYS A 589 22.93 -1.67 -21.93
C LYS A 589 22.61 -0.61 -22.98
N LEU A 590 21.35 -0.18 -23.05
CA LEU A 590 20.92 0.81 -24.04
C LEU A 590 21.56 2.18 -23.79
N ILE A 591 21.65 2.64 -22.53
CA ILE A 591 22.34 3.88 -22.17
C ILE A 591 23.76 3.90 -22.75
N ILE A 592 24.52 2.81 -22.56
CA ILE A 592 25.90 2.72 -23.06
C ILE A 592 25.96 2.65 -24.58
N VAL A 593 25.11 1.85 -25.22
CA VAL A 593 25.16 1.63 -26.66
C VAL A 593 24.78 2.90 -27.44
N GLU A 594 23.68 3.55 -27.06
CA GLU A 594 23.18 4.76 -27.73
C GLU A 594 24.13 5.95 -27.54
N ASN A 595 24.81 6.02 -26.39
CA ASN A 595 25.69 7.14 -26.08
C ASN A 595 27.18 6.79 -26.18
N LYS A 596 27.54 5.71 -26.89
CA LYS A 596 28.92 5.17 -26.93
C LYS A 596 29.97 6.24 -27.20
N TYR A 597 29.77 7.09 -28.21
CA TYR A 597 30.74 8.14 -28.56
C TYR A 597 30.82 9.24 -27.50
N ASN A 598 29.69 9.64 -26.91
CA ASN A 598 29.67 10.61 -25.81
C ASN A 598 30.34 10.07 -24.55
N PHE A 599 30.19 8.77 -24.25
CA PHE A 599 30.96 8.11 -23.19
C PHE A 599 32.47 8.17 -23.46
N ILE A 600 32.90 7.83 -24.69
CA ILE A 600 34.32 7.91 -25.06
C ILE A 600 34.85 9.34 -24.92
N TYR A 601 34.10 10.33 -25.41
CA TYR A 601 34.45 11.74 -25.30
C TYR A 601 34.62 12.21 -23.85
N ASN A 602 33.68 11.85 -22.97
CA ASN A 602 33.78 12.20 -21.55
C ASN A 602 34.92 11.45 -20.84
N PHE A 603 35.16 10.17 -21.19
CA PHE A 603 36.32 9.44 -20.67
C PHE A 603 37.65 10.04 -21.13
N ASP A 604 37.72 10.53 -22.37
CA ASP A 604 38.89 11.23 -22.89
C ASP A 604 39.13 12.54 -22.15
N LYS A 605 38.09 13.36 -21.93
CA LYS A 605 38.18 14.58 -21.10
C LYS A 605 38.72 14.28 -19.69
N ILE A 606 38.17 13.27 -19.02
CA ILE A 606 38.65 12.83 -17.71
C ILE A 606 40.13 12.43 -17.80
N PHE A 607 40.49 11.62 -18.78
CA PHE A 607 41.86 11.17 -18.92
C PHE A 607 42.85 12.30 -19.24
N VAL A 608 42.46 13.29 -20.05
CA VAL A 608 43.26 14.49 -20.33
C VAL A 608 43.49 15.30 -19.06
N GLU A 609 42.45 15.54 -18.26
CA GLU A 609 42.60 16.23 -16.96
C GLU A 609 43.53 15.47 -16.01
N LEU A 610 43.37 14.14 -15.92
CA LEU A 610 44.20 13.25 -15.09
C LEU A 610 45.67 13.20 -15.54
N SER A 611 45.95 13.35 -16.83
CA SER A 611 47.30 13.20 -17.41
C SER A 611 47.97 14.54 -17.79
N ASN A 612 47.32 15.66 -17.50
CA ASN A 612 47.87 16.99 -17.71
C ASN A 612 49.09 17.22 -16.80
N GLU A 613 50.06 18.01 -17.26
CA GLU A 613 51.34 18.26 -16.57
C GLU A 613 51.13 18.79 -15.14
N ASN A 614 50.11 19.64 -14.96
CA ASN A 614 49.77 20.22 -13.65
C ASN A 614 49.11 19.23 -12.68
N GLN A 615 48.62 18.08 -13.16
CA GLN A 615 47.88 17.11 -12.35
C GLN A 615 48.56 15.74 -12.27
N ILE A 616 49.41 15.39 -13.23
CA ILE A 616 49.98 14.04 -13.38
C ILE A 616 50.72 13.53 -12.14
N GLU A 617 51.37 14.42 -11.39
CA GLU A 617 52.03 14.08 -10.13
C GLU A 617 51.03 13.74 -9.02
N LYS A 618 49.93 14.50 -8.92
CA LYS A 618 48.83 14.23 -7.98
C LYS A 618 48.09 12.95 -8.36
N THR A 619 47.83 12.74 -9.65
CA THR A 619 47.24 11.51 -10.19
C THR A 619 48.09 10.29 -9.89
N SER A 620 49.41 10.41 -10.06
CA SER A 620 50.34 9.31 -9.82
C SER A 620 50.42 8.95 -8.34
N GLU A 621 50.41 9.95 -7.46
CA GLU A 621 50.31 9.76 -6.01
C GLU A 621 48.98 9.10 -5.60
N PHE A 622 47.88 9.51 -6.22
CA PHE A 622 46.57 8.92 -5.99
C PHE A 622 46.52 7.43 -6.40
N ILE A 623 47.00 7.09 -7.61
CA ILE A 623 47.05 5.71 -8.11
C ILE A 623 47.93 4.85 -7.19
N TYR A 624 49.06 5.39 -6.75
CA TYR A 624 49.94 4.72 -5.79
C TYR A 624 49.23 4.38 -4.47
N LYS A 625 48.58 5.37 -3.83
CA LYS A 625 47.82 5.16 -2.59
C LYS A 625 46.67 4.15 -2.79
N THR A 626 46.04 4.16 -3.95
CA THR A 626 44.98 3.19 -4.30
C THR A 626 45.54 1.76 -4.40
N ILE A 627 46.70 1.58 -5.02
CA ILE A 627 47.36 0.26 -5.14
C ILE A 627 47.67 -0.31 -3.74
N ILE A 628 48.28 0.50 -2.87
CA ILE A 628 48.66 0.06 -1.51
C ILE A 628 47.43 -0.20 -0.64
N SER A 629 46.40 0.63 -0.71
CA SER A 629 45.20 0.40 0.10
C SER A 629 44.39 -0.83 -0.35
N THR A 630 44.52 -1.24 -1.62
CA THR A 630 43.86 -2.44 -2.15
C THR A 630 44.63 -3.74 -1.87
N ILE A 631 45.94 -3.66 -1.63
CA ILE A 631 46.83 -4.80 -1.46
C ILE A 631 47.55 -4.67 -0.12
N ARG A 632 47.34 -5.61 0.80
CA ARG A 632 48.05 -5.60 2.09
C ARG A 632 49.56 -5.71 1.86
N MET A 633 50.28 -4.63 2.13
CA MET A 633 51.72 -4.50 1.89
C MET A 633 52.42 -3.88 3.09
N GLN A 634 53.71 -4.18 3.26
CA GLN A 634 54.58 -3.44 4.17
C GLN A 634 54.86 -2.04 3.61
N SER A 635 55.28 -1.09 4.45
CA SER A 635 55.69 0.25 4.00
C SER A 635 56.85 0.13 3.00
N LEU A 636 56.67 0.70 1.81
CA LEU A 636 57.72 0.68 0.78
C LEU A 636 58.90 1.55 1.20
N GLU A 637 60.11 1.06 0.94
CA GLU A 637 61.32 1.88 0.99
C GLU A 637 61.22 3.07 0.02
N VAL A 638 61.89 4.18 0.35
CA VAL A 638 61.87 5.42 -0.46
C VAL A 638 62.22 5.17 -1.93
N ARG A 639 63.13 4.23 -2.19
CA ARG A 639 63.53 3.82 -3.55
C ARG A 639 62.38 3.15 -4.30
N ASP A 640 61.74 2.16 -3.67
CA ASP A 640 60.62 1.40 -4.25
C ASP A 640 59.40 2.32 -4.47
N TYR A 641 59.12 3.24 -3.52
CA TYR A 641 58.11 4.30 -3.67
C TYR A 641 58.35 5.17 -4.91
N LYS A 642 59.53 5.78 -5.02
CA LYS A 642 59.90 6.64 -6.17
C LYS A 642 59.81 5.87 -7.48
N GLN A 643 60.18 4.59 -7.49
CA GLN A 643 60.13 3.75 -8.67
C GLN A 643 58.69 3.43 -9.11
N VAL A 644 57.80 3.09 -8.17
CA VAL A 644 56.37 2.88 -8.48
C VAL A 644 55.75 4.16 -9.03
N LYS A 645 55.97 5.30 -8.37
CA LYS A 645 55.45 6.60 -8.81
C LYS A 645 55.96 6.97 -10.21
N SER A 646 57.26 6.85 -10.46
CA SER A 646 57.86 7.09 -11.78
C SER A 646 57.28 6.18 -12.86
N SER A 647 57.04 4.90 -12.56
CA SER A 647 56.41 3.96 -13.49
C SER A 647 54.95 4.33 -13.78
N ILE A 648 54.18 4.80 -12.78
CA ILE A 648 52.81 5.30 -13.00
C ILE A 648 52.82 6.55 -13.88
N THR A 649 53.65 7.56 -13.58
CA THR A 649 53.79 8.78 -14.39
C THR A 649 54.13 8.44 -15.84
N LYS A 650 55.10 7.53 -16.06
CA LYS A 650 55.48 7.06 -17.40
C LYS A 650 54.32 6.38 -18.14
N ILE A 651 53.53 5.56 -17.45
CA ILE A 651 52.34 4.93 -18.05
C ILE A 651 51.34 6.01 -18.48
N LEU A 652 51.05 7.00 -17.62
CA LEU A 652 50.12 8.09 -17.93
C LEU A 652 50.60 8.94 -19.11
N SER A 653 51.89 9.30 -19.15
CA SER A 653 52.48 10.06 -20.27
C SER A 653 52.46 9.27 -21.58
N LEU A 654 52.77 7.96 -21.54
CA LEU A 654 52.69 7.10 -22.72
C LEU A 654 51.26 7.00 -23.25
N LEU A 655 50.27 6.88 -22.37
CA LEU A 655 48.86 6.86 -22.75
C LEU A 655 48.42 8.21 -23.34
N ARG A 656 48.82 9.34 -22.74
CA ARG A 656 48.51 10.70 -23.21
C ARG A 656 48.92 10.97 -24.65
N VAL A 657 50.12 10.54 -25.04
CA VAL A 657 50.64 10.75 -26.42
C VAL A 657 49.99 9.77 -27.42
N ASN A 658 49.30 8.72 -26.95
CA ASN A 658 48.72 7.67 -27.78
C ASN A 658 47.18 7.60 -27.65
N THR A 659 46.50 8.69 -27.98
CA THR A 659 45.02 8.84 -27.85
C THR A 659 44.23 7.74 -28.56
N LYS A 660 44.65 7.28 -29.74
CA LYS A 660 44.00 6.15 -30.45
C LYS A 660 44.04 4.85 -29.63
N PHE A 661 45.12 4.60 -28.89
CA PHE A 661 45.24 3.45 -28.00
C PHE A 661 44.30 3.59 -26.78
N VAL A 662 44.21 4.78 -26.21
CA VAL A 662 43.31 5.12 -25.09
C VAL A 662 41.84 4.98 -25.50
N ASN A 663 41.44 5.50 -26.65
CA ASN A 663 40.06 5.35 -27.14
C ASN A 663 39.68 3.89 -27.38
N ASN A 664 40.61 3.07 -27.90
CA ASN A 664 40.41 1.63 -28.05
C ASN A 664 40.28 0.92 -26.68
N LEU A 665 41.01 1.36 -25.66
CA LEU A 665 40.82 0.88 -24.29
C LEU A 665 39.42 1.22 -23.78
N PHE A 666 38.98 2.47 -23.93
CA PHE A 666 37.65 2.91 -23.51
C PHE A 666 36.53 2.13 -24.21
N ILE A 667 36.65 1.86 -25.51
CA ILE A 667 35.69 1.02 -26.24
C ILE A 667 35.61 -0.37 -25.61
N LYS A 668 36.76 -1.02 -25.36
CA LYS A 668 36.79 -2.35 -24.73
C LYS A 668 36.23 -2.36 -23.31
N ILE A 669 36.42 -1.26 -22.57
CA ILE A 669 35.84 -1.05 -21.24
C ILE A 669 34.31 -0.97 -21.39
N LEU A 670 33.79 -0.07 -22.21
CA LEU A 670 32.34 0.07 -22.45
C LEU A 670 31.68 -1.23 -22.92
N ASP A 671 32.33 -1.97 -23.81
CA ASP A 671 31.83 -3.25 -24.33
C ASP A 671 31.69 -4.32 -23.24
N LYS A 672 32.46 -4.23 -22.16
CA LYS A 672 32.29 -5.09 -20.98
C LYS A 672 31.27 -4.52 -20.01
N PHE A 673 31.33 -3.22 -19.74
CA PHE A 673 30.44 -2.55 -18.79
C PHE A 673 28.98 -2.65 -19.20
N LYS A 674 28.65 -2.65 -20.51
CA LYS A 674 27.27 -2.79 -21.01
C LYS A 674 26.59 -4.12 -20.65
N ASN A 675 27.36 -5.14 -20.29
CA ASN A 675 26.86 -6.46 -19.91
C ASN A 675 26.85 -6.67 -18.39
N VAL A 676 27.16 -5.64 -17.60
CA VAL A 676 27.10 -5.70 -16.14
C VAL A 676 25.66 -5.48 -15.68
N SER A 677 25.11 -6.41 -14.91
CA SER A 677 23.84 -6.20 -14.21
C SER A 677 24.07 -5.34 -12.96
N LEU A 678 23.79 -4.03 -13.07
CA LEU A 678 23.80 -3.13 -11.91
C LEU A 678 22.74 -3.52 -10.89
N TYR A 679 21.61 -4.07 -11.36
CA TYR A 679 20.54 -4.53 -10.51
C TYR A 679 20.97 -5.68 -9.61
N ASP A 680 21.58 -6.73 -10.17
CA ASP A 680 22.09 -7.85 -9.38
C ASP A 680 23.19 -7.43 -8.41
N TRP A 681 24.00 -6.45 -8.80
CA TRP A 681 25.03 -5.93 -7.93
C TRP A 681 24.46 -5.20 -6.72
N ILE A 682 23.42 -4.37 -6.90
CA ILE A 682 22.77 -3.60 -5.83
C ILE A 682 21.85 -4.49 -4.98
N VAL A 683 20.98 -5.27 -5.63
CA VAL A 683 19.87 -6.00 -4.99
C VAL A 683 20.30 -7.38 -4.52
N ASN A 684 21.01 -8.13 -5.37
CA ASN A 684 21.43 -9.49 -5.07
C ASN A 684 22.82 -9.56 -4.41
N LYS A 685 23.54 -8.43 -4.33
CA LYS A 685 24.93 -8.35 -3.86
C LYS A 685 25.84 -9.35 -4.58
N LYS A 686 25.45 -9.78 -5.78
CA LYS A 686 26.24 -10.67 -6.64
C LYS A 686 27.23 -9.78 -7.37
N ILE A 687 28.49 -9.86 -6.98
CA ILE A 687 29.58 -9.29 -7.79
C ILE A 687 29.59 -10.12 -9.08
N PRO A 688 29.60 -9.50 -10.27
CA PRO A 688 29.77 -10.23 -11.52
C PRO A 688 30.96 -11.20 -11.36
N LYS A 689 30.71 -12.51 -11.49
CA LYS A 689 31.79 -13.51 -11.42
C LYS A 689 32.89 -13.03 -12.37
N LYS A 690 34.10 -12.82 -11.84
CA LYS A 690 35.27 -12.28 -12.53
C LYS A 690 35.27 -12.68 -14.02
N SER A 691 34.74 -11.81 -14.89
CA SER A 691 35.33 -11.69 -16.22
C SER A 691 36.67 -11.05 -15.92
N SER A 692 37.66 -11.89 -15.63
CA SER A 692 39.02 -11.43 -15.41
C SER A 692 39.33 -10.50 -16.57
N PHE A 693 39.61 -9.23 -16.26
CA PHE A 693 40.13 -8.30 -17.24
C PHE A 693 41.52 -8.81 -17.57
N LYS A 694 41.61 -9.86 -18.42
CA LYS A 694 42.87 -10.39 -18.87
C LYS A 694 43.51 -9.26 -19.65
N TRP A 695 44.66 -8.78 -19.17
CA TRP A 695 45.46 -7.76 -19.86
C TRP A 695 45.77 -8.17 -21.31
N ILE A 696 45.76 -9.47 -21.61
CA ILE A 696 45.85 -10.02 -22.96
C ILE A 696 44.73 -9.51 -23.88
N ASN A 697 43.53 -9.26 -23.38
CA ASN A 697 42.42 -8.73 -24.20
C ASN A 697 42.58 -7.24 -24.53
N ILE A 698 43.49 -6.52 -23.87
CA ILE A 698 43.86 -5.13 -24.20
C ILE A 698 44.77 -5.10 -25.45
N LEU A 699 45.57 -6.14 -25.67
CA LEU A 699 46.50 -6.28 -26.80
C LEU A 699 45.72 -6.61 -28.09
N GLY A 700 45.07 -5.62 -28.69
CA GLY A 700 44.57 -5.74 -30.06
C GLY A 700 45.74 -5.61 -31.05
N LEU A 701 45.84 -6.55 -31.99
CA LEU A 701 47.02 -6.76 -32.85
C LEU A 701 47.36 -5.62 -33.83
N ASN A 702 46.52 -4.61 -34.07
CA ASN A 702 46.63 -3.83 -35.31
C ASN A 702 47.05 -2.35 -35.22
N SER A 703 47.63 -1.86 -34.12
CA SER A 703 48.43 -0.59 -34.13
C SER A 703 49.06 -0.19 -32.79
N GLY A 704 48.90 -0.98 -31.72
CA GLY A 704 49.23 -0.57 -30.34
C GLY A 704 50.29 -1.41 -29.63
N ILE A 705 50.89 -2.39 -30.29
CA ILE A 705 51.77 -3.40 -29.64
C ILE A 705 53.00 -2.73 -29.00
N GLY A 706 53.65 -1.80 -29.69
CA GLY A 706 54.83 -1.10 -29.15
C GLY A 706 54.52 -0.28 -27.90
N VAL A 707 53.39 0.45 -27.89
CA VAL A 707 52.92 1.20 -26.71
C VAL A 707 52.54 0.24 -25.59
N ALA A 708 51.84 -0.84 -25.91
CA ALA A 708 51.42 -1.83 -24.93
C ALA A 708 52.59 -2.57 -24.29
N LEU A 709 53.65 -2.90 -25.04
CA LEU A 709 54.89 -3.48 -24.51
C LEU A 709 55.62 -2.50 -23.56
N LYS A 710 55.67 -1.21 -23.90
CA LYS A 710 56.23 -0.16 -23.03
C LYS A 710 55.42 -0.03 -21.73
N ILE A 711 54.09 -0.03 -21.80
CA ILE A 711 53.21 -0.01 -20.62
C ILE A 711 53.40 -1.29 -19.80
N LEU A 712 53.44 -2.47 -20.45
CA LEU A 712 53.61 -3.75 -19.79
C LEU A 712 54.93 -3.82 -19.01
N LYS A 713 56.02 -3.28 -19.57
CA LYS A 713 57.31 -3.18 -18.88
C LYS A 713 57.19 -2.40 -17.57
N GLU A 714 56.50 -1.27 -17.56
CA GLU A 714 56.29 -0.46 -16.34
C GLU A 714 55.32 -1.14 -15.37
N VAL A 715 54.24 -1.77 -15.86
CA VAL A 715 53.32 -2.57 -15.03
C VAL A 715 54.02 -3.75 -14.37
N LEU A 716 54.95 -4.42 -15.07
CA LEU A 716 55.74 -5.52 -14.51
C LEU A 716 56.68 -5.05 -13.40
N LYS A 717 57.28 -3.85 -13.53
CA LYS A 717 58.07 -3.24 -12.45
C LYS A 717 57.21 -2.99 -11.20
N ILE A 718 56.03 -2.39 -11.37
CA ILE A 718 55.08 -2.17 -10.28
C ILE A 718 54.70 -3.50 -9.62
N LYS A 719 54.37 -4.54 -10.42
CA LYS A 719 54.04 -5.88 -9.90
C LYS A 719 55.20 -6.54 -9.15
N ALA A 720 56.43 -6.39 -9.61
CA ALA A 720 57.61 -6.94 -8.95
C ALA A 720 57.81 -6.31 -7.56
N ILE A 721 57.67 -4.98 -7.47
CA ILE A 721 57.75 -4.25 -6.20
C ILE A 721 56.59 -4.63 -5.27
N ILE A 722 55.37 -4.78 -5.80
CA ILE A 722 54.23 -5.28 -5.04
C ILE A 722 54.53 -6.68 -4.48
N LYS A 723 55.03 -7.60 -5.31
CA LYS A 723 55.35 -8.97 -4.90
C LYS A 723 56.44 -9.03 -3.82
N LYS A 724 57.46 -8.17 -3.93
CA LYS A 724 58.55 -8.04 -2.94
C LYS A 724 58.03 -7.63 -1.56
N ASN A 725 57.01 -6.78 -1.50
CA ASN A 725 56.55 -6.11 -0.27
C ASN A 725 55.15 -6.54 0.18
N LYS A 726 54.60 -7.61 -0.40
CA LYS A 726 53.26 -8.13 -0.07
C LYS A 726 53.32 -8.93 1.23
N ILE A 727 52.35 -8.69 2.12
CA ILE A 727 52.16 -9.44 3.38
C ILE A 727 51.31 -10.69 3.12
#